data_AF-A0AA38HE55-F1
#
_entry.id   AF-A0AA38HE55-F1
#
_cell.length_a   1.000
_cell.length_b   1.000
_cell.length_c   1.000
_cell.angle_alpha   90.00
_cell.angle_beta   90.00
_cell.angle_gamma   90.00
#
_symmetry.space_group_name_H-M   'P 1'
#
loop_
_entity.id
_entity.type
_entity.pdbx_description
1 polymer ?
#
loop_
_entity_poly.entity_id
_entity_poly.type
_entity_poly.pdbx_seq_one_letter_code
_entity_poly.pdbx_strand_id
1 'polypeptide(L)'
;MQALKTLDILRPSRPASPAPPSTAQVTHSTANGTTQQPTVAANGELKARSRSLSRQLTDKVVGLHLNTGVTPVTSHVTSPEGMNGMKPPSPPTSRPVTPRVPPPALPAEAAAPAGAYMDALGLRLNEAVNKASAGVDYKAKKGFKKGNGWSVGEVVVKELPFPPNDAYLIRAVLRTAVRSLSIYITRLESLLLPALTDPSFVSPLNLSSPSPLAHPLNPAQHYAVSIAHAAWETCEVLEQALDTGKWPKFVSETLRPVMDKLDLVVGKVTQPLLISLKRDLVASLSKSEGTSPPGGRVIGLATIPNPTIPGPDVPVKREASNQPGTRLTKEPSQPGVARSLAIPVALQHFASRIDLSRKVLEIVAVPCADDGEAWITNVLVAVVWKGMCVMAEKEPATSIGRPPSPSSVSKALHSLGKERDTTPAVVSDRMAPSLAKLANPLSILPSRSASRAPSPPRAPRVDPDTHALMSLEGLVKRLVGGLVPQPLGPDVTPDPNATEHLAREALHEALEALTSLRIVSASMHGPNASARTLASLRRIRDDIDDLAEEALDDAWEDLPAITVFAILSRQANLALSTLPFSRTSDQSSEKHPNGLDKLKLRTAADVWNWPKGEYERQVLSGFGAAEEWGRRVAQAYKGEVERVLGELAKLASGSGEKPGKETMEAVEWTRSLGVALEARGGIKFGMA
;
A
#
# COMPACT_ATOMS: atom_id res chain seq x y z
N MET A 1 -17.68 3.46 11.44
CA MET A 1 -18.30 2.49 10.49
C MET A 1 -19.61 2.94 9.77
N GLN A 2 -20.07 4.20 9.84
CA GLN A 2 -21.35 4.61 9.19
C GLN A 2 -21.25 5.55 7.97
N ALA A 3 -20.07 5.95 7.49
CA ALA A 3 -19.93 6.94 6.42
C ALA A 3 -20.18 6.42 4.98
N LEU A 4 -20.33 5.10 4.76
CA LEU A 4 -20.46 4.52 3.41
C LEU A 4 -21.89 4.08 3.01
N LYS A 5 -22.93 4.40 3.80
CA LYS A 5 -24.30 3.88 3.57
C LYS A 5 -25.29 4.79 2.83
N THR A 6 -24.88 5.95 2.30
CA THR A 6 -25.79 6.85 1.58
C THR A 6 -25.37 7.06 0.13
N LEU A 7 -25.60 6.05 -0.72
CA LEU A 7 -25.77 6.24 -2.16
C LEU A 7 -27.04 5.52 -2.60
N ASP A 8 -27.96 6.30 -3.17
CA ASP A 8 -29.27 5.85 -3.61
C ASP A 8 -29.21 4.75 -4.69
N ILE A 9 -29.97 3.69 -4.41
CA ILE A 9 -30.09 2.47 -5.20
C ILE A 9 -30.88 2.78 -6.49
N LEU A 10 -30.16 2.93 -7.61
CA LEU A 10 -30.76 2.82 -8.95
C LEU A 10 -31.04 1.34 -9.28
N ARG A 11 -32.33 1.02 -9.40
CA ARG A 11 -32.89 -0.26 -9.86
C ARG A 11 -32.24 -0.79 -11.15
N PRO A 12 -31.99 -2.11 -11.28
CA PRO A 12 -31.59 -2.71 -12.54
C PRO A 12 -32.81 -3.06 -13.41
N SER A 13 -32.81 -2.58 -14.66
CA SER A 13 -33.75 -2.95 -15.71
C SER A 13 -33.46 -4.36 -16.26
N ARG A 14 -34.53 -5.13 -16.46
CA ARG A 14 -34.58 -6.52 -16.97
C ARG A 14 -34.04 -6.69 -18.41
N PRO A 15 -33.79 -7.94 -18.86
CA PRO A 15 -33.00 -8.26 -20.05
C PRO A 15 -33.80 -8.29 -21.37
N ALA A 16 -33.05 -8.17 -22.46
CA ALA A 16 -33.50 -8.16 -23.85
C ALA A 16 -33.90 -9.55 -24.39
N SER A 17 -34.97 -9.59 -25.19
CA SER A 17 -35.17 -10.45 -26.38
C SER A 17 -36.50 -10.08 -27.08
N PRO A 18 -36.79 -10.52 -28.33
CA PRO A 18 -36.21 -10.09 -29.60
C PRO A 18 -37.26 -9.44 -30.55
N ALA A 19 -36.80 -8.95 -31.72
CA ALA A 19 -37.58 -8.29 -32.81
C ALA A 19 -38.75 -9.16 -33.37
N PRO A 20 -39.79 -8.61 -34.07
CA PRO A 20 -39.70 -8.04 -35.43
C PRO A 20 -40.76 -6.90 -35.71
N PRO A 21 -41.30 -6.64 -36.94
CA PRO A 21 -40.89 -5.48 -37.77
C PRO A 21 -42.04 -4.52 -38.23
N SER A 22 -41.62 -3.41 -38.87
CA SER A 22 -42.33 -2.61 -39.91
C SER A 22 -43.52 -1.67 -39.58
N THR A 23 -43.36 -0.41 -40.04
CA THR A 23 -44.37 0.51 -40.63
C THR A 23 -45.66 0.87 -39.85
N ALA A 24 -45.81 2.16 -39.47
CA ALA A 24 -46.85 3.09 -39.96
C ALA A 24 -46.94 4.40 -39.13
N GLN A 25 -46.81 5.52 -39.86
CA GLN A 25 -47.50 6.82 -39.80
C GLN A 25 -48.47 7.23 -38.65
N VAL A 26 -48.37 8.53 -38.27
CA VAL A 26 -49.46 9.57 -38.15
C VAL A 26 -50.44 9.38 -36.96
N THR A 27 -50.85 10.32 -36.09
CA THR A 27 -50.78 11.79 -35.92
C THR A 27 -51.42 12.20 -34.56
N HIS A 28 -51.18 13.46 -34.13
CA HIS A 28 -51.99 14.35 -33.27
C HIS A 28 -52.35 13.93 -31.83
N SER A 29 -52.00 14.74 -30.83
CA SER A 29 -52.86 15.86 -30.38
C SER A 29 -52.29 16.61 -29.17
N THR A 30 -52.45 17.92 -29.21
CA THR A 30 -52.18 18.95 -28.19
C THR A 30 -53.24 18.97 -27.08
N ALA A 31 -52.84 19.27 -25.84
CA ALA A 31 -53.69 20.00 -24.87
C ALA A 31 -52.88 20.65 -23.73
N ASN A 32 -53.26 21.89 -23.44
CA ASN A 32 -52.70 22.85 -22.47
C ASN A 32 -53.21 22.63 -21.03
N GLY A 33 -52.49 23.28 -20.09
CA GLY A 33 -52.98 23.71 -18.76
C GLY A 33 -52.45 22.81 -17.62
N THR A 34 -51.98 23.30 -16.47
CA THR A 34 -52.19 24.59 -15.81
C THR A 34 -51.10 24.78 -14.75
N THR A 35 -50.73 26.05 -14.56
CA THR A 35 -49.91 26.66 -13.52
C THR A 35 -50.21 26.16 -12.09
N GLN A 36 -49.15 25.83 -11.34
CA GLN A 36 -49.05 26.14 -9.92
C GLN A 36 -47.58 26.21 -9.49
N GLN A 37 -47.19 27.40 -9.04
CA GLN A 37 -45.88 27.78 -8.54
C GLN A 37 -45.95 27.76 -7.00
N PRO A 38 -44.90 27.30 -6.31
CA PRO A 38 -44.54 27.96 -5.07
C PRO A 38 -43.07 28.37 -5.07
N THR A 39 -42.88 29.59 -4.58
CA THR A 39 -41.66 30.24 -4.15
C THR A 39 -40.78 29.32 -3.29
N VAL A 40 -39.51 29.14 -3.68
CA VAL A 40 -38.46 28.59 -2.81
C VAL A 40 -37.26 29.53 -2.83
N ALA A 41 -36.81 29.80 -1.62
CA ALA A 41 -35.77 30.74 -1.23
C ALA A 41 -34.42 30.45 -1.89
N ALA A 42 -33.70 31.54 -2.14
CA ALA A 42 -32.30 31.54 -2.51
C ALA A 42 -31.46 31.06 -1.32
N ASN A 43 -31.04 29.80 -1.34
CA ASN A 43 -29.85 29.34 -0.64
C ASN A 43 -28.91 28.73 -1.67
N GLY A 44 -27.77 29.40 -1.88
CA GLY A 44 -26.72 28.96 -2.78
C GLY A 44 -26.02 27.74 -2.19
N GLU A 45 -26.54 26.56 -2.51
CA GLU A 45 -25.90 25.29 -2.23
C GLU A 45 -24.72 25.12 -3.22
N LEU A 46 -23.49 25.27 -2.72
CA LEU A 46 -22.27 24.98 -3.45
C LEU A 46 -22.22 23.46 -3.72
N LYS A 47 -22.80 23.07 -4.86
CA LYS A 47 -22.70 21.71 -5.40
C LYS A 47 -21.23 21.32 -5.49
N ALA A 48 -20.82 20.31 -4.70
CA ALA A 48 -19.49 19.72 -4.75
C ALA A 48 -19.16 19.37 -6.22
N ARG A 49 -18.21 20.11 -6.77
CA ARG A 49 -17.89 20.10 -8.19
C ARG A 49 -17.12 18.81 -8.48
N SER A 50 -17.67 17.99 -9.38
CA SER A 50 -17.08 16.73 -9.81
C SER A 50 -15.66 16.97 -10.36
N ARG A 51 -14.62 16.66 -9.58
CA ARG A 51 -13.22 16.69 -10.01
C ARG A 51 -12.97 15.56 -11.03
N SER A 52 -12.17 15.89 -12.05
CA SER A 52 -11.56 15.08 -13.12
C SER A 52 -12.14 13.68 -13.40
N LEU A 53 -12.76 13.52 -14.59
CA LEU A 53 -13.22 12.27 -15.19
C LEU A 53 -12.10 11.20 -15.32
N SER A 54 -10.83 11.61 -15.25
CA SER A 54 -9.66 10.72 -15.22
C SER A 54 -9.57 9.86 -13.95
N ARG A 55 -10.11 10.32 -12.81
CA ARG A 55 -10.21 9.50 -11.59
C ARG A 55 -11.23 8.35 -11.76
N GLN A 56 -12.32 8.56 -12.50
CA GLN A 56 -13.32 7.52 -12.80
C GLN A 56 -12.89 6.53 -13.89
N LEU A 57 -12.05 6.95 -14.84
CA LEU A 57 -11.53 6.07 -15.90
C LEU A 57 -10.48 5.09 -15.38
N THR A 58 -9.75 5.44 -14.33
CA THR A 58 -8.71 4.58 -13.74
C THR A 58 -9.31 3.30 -13.13
N ASP A 59 -10.51 3.36 -12.55
CA ASP A 59 -11.19 2.17 -12.00
C ASP A 59 -11.73 1.21 -13.08
N LYS A 60 -12.03 1.68 -14.30
CA LYS A 60 -12.55 0.82 -15.37
C LYS A 60 -11.46 0.15 -16.23
N VAL A 61 -10.24 0.70 -16.25
CA VAL A 61 -9.14 0.17 -17.09
C VAL A 61 -8.33 -0.93 -16.37
N VAL A 62 -8.38 -1.02 -15.04
CA VAL A 62 -7.73 -2.10 -14.28
C VAL A 62 -8.32 -3.50 -14.56
N GLY A 63 -9.52 -3.59 -15.16
CA GLY A 63 -10.17 -4.85 -15.53
C GLY A 63 -9.70 -5.50 -16.84
N LEU A 64 -8.92 -4.80 -17.67
CA LEU A 64 -8.49 -5.29 -18.98
C LEU A 64 -6.97 -5.11 -19.11
N HIS A 65 -6.20 -6.11 -18.68
CA HIS A 65 -4.89 -6.50 -19.27
C HIS A 65 -4.17 -7.51 -18.37
N LEU A 66 -4.39 -8.81 -18.61
CA LEU A 66 -3.45 -9.87 -18.28
C LEU A 66 -3.69 -11.04 -19.24
N ASN A 67 -3.25 -10.91 -20.50
CA ASN A 67 -2.87 -12.09 -21.29
C ASN A 67 -1.97 -11.71 -22.47
N THR A 68 -0.65 -11.80 -22.30
CA THR A 68 0.29 -11.91 -23.42
C THR A 68 1.43 -12.81 -23.00
N GLY A 69 1.28 -14.11 -23.27
CA GLY A 69 2.40 -15.03 -23.40
C GLY A 69 2.96 -14.91 -24.80
N VAL A 70 4.22 -14.48 -24.93
CA VAL A 70 4.98 -14.58 -26.18
C VAL A 70 6.33 -15.19 -25.86
N THR A 71 6.61 -16.32 -26.49
CA THR A 71 7.89 -17.03 -26.51
C THR A 71 8.88 -16.32 -27.44
N PRO A 72 10.19 -16.30 -27.12
CA PRO A 72 11.17 -15.62 -27.97
C PRO A 72 11.64 -16.51 -29.12
N VAL A 73 11.51 -16.01 -30.35
CA VAL A 73 12.20 -16.53 -31.52
C VAL A 73 13.50 -15.74 -31.69
N THR A 74 14.62 -16.45 -31.64
CA THR A 74 15.97 -15.98 -31.94
C THR A 74 16.16 -15.66 -33.41
N SER A 75 16.65 -14.47 -33.72
CA SER A 75 17.28 -14.15 -35.01
C SER A 75 18.60 -13.41 -34.79
N HIS A 76 19.67 -14.06 -35.22
CA HIS A 76 21.02 -13.51 -35.34
C HIS A 76 21.06 -12.54 -36.53
N VAL A 77 21.57 -11.33 -36.32
CA VAL A 77 22.04 -10.45 -37.39
C VAL A 77 23.46 -9.98 -37.03
N THR A 78 24.38 -10.35 -37.90
CA THR A 78 25.81 -10.03 -37.93
C THR A 78 26.02 -8.55 -38.26
N SER A 79 26.88 -7.87 -37.50
CA SER A 79 27.39 -6.52 -37.80
C SER A 79 28.78 -6.62 -38.43
N PRO A 80 29.12 -5.79 -39.43
CA PRO A 80 30.52 -5.61 -39.83
C PRO A 80 31.15 -4.42 -39.12
N GLU A 81 32.41 -4.62 -38.73
CA GLU A 81 33.37 -3.65 -38.24
C GLU A 81 33.74 -2.57 -39.29
N GLY A 82 34.19 -1.43 -38.78
CA GLY A 82 35.23 -0.63 -39.41
C GLY A 82 34.80 0.77 -39.86
N MET A 83 35.24 1.81 -39.15
CA MET A 83 36.48 2.53 -39.47
C MET A 83 36.61 3.82 -38.65
N ASN A 84 37.84 4.04 -38.21
CA ASN A 84 38.38 5.28 -37.65
C ASN A 84 38.19 6.48 -38.59
N GLY A 85 38.06 7.69 -38.02
CA GLY A 85 38.58 8.87 -38.70
C GLY A 85 37.83 10.19 -38.48
N MET A 86 38.56 11.12 -37.86
CA MET A 86 38.53 12.58 -38.10
C MET A 86 37.44 13.44 -37.45
N LYS A 87 37.92 14.22 -36.46
CA LYS A 87 37.30 15.43 -35.92
C LYS A 87 37.15 16.50 -37.01
N PRO A 88 35.96 17.09 -37.22
CA PRO A 88 35.82 18.29 -38.04
C PRO A 88 36.25 19.56 -37.26
N PRO A 89 36.95 20.51 -37.91
CA PRO A 89 37.40 21.76 -37.30
C PRO A 89 36.26 22.81 -37.20
N SER A 90 36.35 23.64 -36.16
CA SER A 90 35.46 24.76 -35.87
C SER A 90 35.53 25.87 -36.95
N PRO A 91 34.42 26.56 -37.26
CA PRO A 91 34.46 27.74 -38.13
C PRO A 91 34.87 29.03 -37.39
N PRO A 92 35.45 30.02 -38.11
CA PRO A 92 36.13 31.17 -37.53
C PRO A 92 35.21 32.33 -37.12
N THR A 93 35.69 33.02 -36.08
CA THR A 93 35.25 34.29 -35.52
C THR A 93 35.46 35.44 -36.50
N SER A 94 34.38 36.12 -36.91
CA SER A 94 34.45 37.51 -37.40
C SER A 94 33.05 38.11 -37.58
N ARG A 95 32.62 38.99 -36.67
CA ARG A 95 31.58 39.99 -36.92
C ARG A 95 32.19 41.39 -36.81
N PRO A 96 31.90 42.30 -37.76
CA PRO A 96 32.37 43.67 -37.71
C PRO A 96 31.59 44.48 -36.65
N VAL A 97 32.35 45.30 -35.92
CA VAL A 97 31.86 46.31 -34.98
C VAL A 97 31.13 47.40 -35.76
N THR A 98 29.83 47.56 -35.54
CA THR A 98 29.06 48.73 -36.00
C THR A 98 29.06 49.83 -34.92
N PRO A 99 29.12 51.12 -35.31
CA PRO A 99 29.20 52.23 -34.37
C PRO A 99 27.87 52.45 -33.63
N ARG A 100 27.99 52.64 -32.31
CA ARG A 100 26.90 52.88 -31.36
C ARG A 100 26.43 54.34 -31.48
N VAL A 101 25.30 54.56 -32.14
CA VAL A 101 24.57 55.85 -32.10
C VAL A 101 23.71 55.88 -30.82
N PRO A 102 23.74 56.96 -30.01
CA PRO A 102 22.89 57.09 -28.83
C PRO A 102 21.40 57.22 -29.23
N PRO A 103 20.47 56.59 -28.48
CA PRO A 103 19.05 56.68 -28.78
C PRO A 103 18.52 58.09 -28.49
N PRO A 104 17.65 58.66 -29.35
CA PRO A 104 16.95 59.90 -29.04
C PRO A 104 15.92 59.66 -27.91
N ALA A 105 15.75 60.68 -27.08
CA ALA A 105 14.81 60.70 -25.97
C ALA A 105 13.37 60.41 -26.45
N LEU A 106 12.70 59.48 -25.77
CA LEU A 106 11.31 59.08 -26.03
C LEU A 106 10.34 60.22 -25.66
N PRO A 107 9.37 60.55 -26.54
CA PRO A 107 8.15 61.26 -26.15
C PRO A 107 7.19 60.32 -25.39
N ALA A 108 6.33 60.93 -24.57
CA ALA A 108 5.35 60.32 -23.69
C ALA A 108 4.42 59.27 -24.35
N GLU A 109 3.93 58.37 -23.50
CA GLU A 109 3.02 57.24 -23.75
C GLU A 109 1.93 57.50 -24.79
N ALA A 110 2.16 57.02 -26.01
CA ALA A 110 1.11 56.73 -26.97
C ALA A 110 0.79 55.23 -26.89
N ALA A 111 -0.49 54.88 -26.75
CA ALA A 111 -0.99 53.52 -26.69
C ALA A 111 -0.41 52.65 -27.82
N ALA A 112 0.50 51.74 -27.46
CA ALA A 112 1.06 50.78 -28.40
C ALA A 112 -0.09 49.93 -29.00
N PRO A 113 -0.02 49.58 -30.31
CA PRO A 113 -1.04 48.77 -30.94
C PRO A 113 -1.15 47.43 -30.21
N ALA A 114 -2.36 47.06 -29.78
CA ALA A 114 -2.65 45.88 -28.96
C ALA A 114 -2.10 44.54 -29.52
N GLY A 115 -1.75 44.48 -30.81
CA GLY A 115 -1.05 43.35 -31.41
C GLY A 115 0.35 43.10 -30.83
N ALA A 116 1.12 44.15 -30.53
CA ALA A 116 2.49 44.02 -30.02
C ALA A 116 2.55 43.37 -28.62
N TYR A 117 1.51 43.59 -27.80
CA TYR A 117 1.41 42.99 -26.47
C TYR A 117 1.25 41.47 -26.54
N MET A 118 0.38 40.98 -27.44
CA MET A 118 0.10 39.55 -27.58
C MET A 118 1.31 38.77 -28.08
N ASP A 119 2.12 39.38 -28.95
CA ASP A 119 3.38 38.80 -29.42
C ASP A 119 4.43 38.76 -28.30
N ALA A 120 4.57 39.85 -27.54
CA ALA A 120 5.47 39.91 -26.39
C ALA A 120 5.07 38.91 -25.28
N LEU A 121 3.77 38.72 -25.06
CA LEU A 121 3.23 37.70 -24.17
C LEU A 121 3.59 36.28 -24.64
N GLY A 122 3.35 35.99 -25.92
CA GLY A 122 3.70 34.69 -26.51
C GLY A 122 5.19 34.39 -26.40
N LEU A 123 6.05 35.39 -26.61
CA LEU A 123 7.50 35.28 -26.43
C LEU A 123 7.88 34.97 -24.97
N ARG A 124 7.33 35.69 -23.99
CA ARG A 124 7.59 35.45 -22.55
C ARG A 124 7.15 34.06 -22.09
N LEU A 125 5.98 33.62 -22.51
CA LEU A 125 5.48 32.27 -22.20
C LEU A 125 6.36 31.19 -22.82
N ASN A 126 6.76 31.36 -24.08
CA ASN A 126 7.65 30.41 -24.74
C ASN A 126 9.06 30.42 -24.14
N GLU A 127 9.56 31.57 -23.67
CA GLU A 127 10.81 31.68 -22.94
C GLU A 127 10.75 30.90 -21.62
N ALA A 128 9.66 31.05 -20.85
CA ALA A 128 9.45 30.27 -19.62
C ALA A 128 9.47 28.76 -19.90
N VAL A 129 8.77 28.31 -20.94
CA VAL A 129 8.77 26.90 -21.39
C VAL A 129 10.17 26.42 -21.81
N ASN A 130 10.90 27.23 -22.58
CA ASN A 130 12.28 26.94 -22.99
C ASN A 130 13.22 26.85 -21.79
N LYS A 131 13.10 27.77 -20.83
CA LYS A 131 13.90 27.82 -19.62
C LYS A 131 13.64 26.62 -18.71
N ALA A 132 12.37 26.23 -18.54
CA ALA A 132 11.99 25.06 -17.76
C ALA A 132 12.55 23.76 -18.34
N SER A 133 12.58 23.65 -19.68
CA SER A 133 13.10 22.49 -20.42
C SER A 133 14.62 22.54 -20.64
N ALA A 134 15.31 23.60 -20.23
CA ALA A 134 16.72 23.81 -20.53
C ALA A 134 17.60 22.77 -19.80
N GLY A 135 18.35 22.00 -20.59
CA GLY A 135 19.26 20.98 -20.09
C GLY A 135 18.58 19.68 -19.64
N VAL A 136 17.30 19.48 -19.99
CA VAL A 136 16.63 18.18 -19.89
C VAL A 136 17.06 17.33 -21.09
N ASP A 137 17.70 16.20 -20.81
CA ASP A 137 18.19 15.29 -21.85
C ASP A 137 18.20 13.85 -21.35
N TYR A 138 17.49 12.98 -22.06
CA TYR A 138 17.42 11.55 -21.79
C TYR A 138 18.80 10.89 -21.88
N LYS A 139 19.62 11.26 -22.87
CA LYS A 139 20.94 10.64 -23.07
C LYS A 139 21.89 10.95 -21.93
N ALA A 140 21.86 12.20 -21.45
CA ALA A 140 22.59 12.63 -20.26
C ALA A 140 21.91 12.20 -18.94
N LYS A 141 20.75 11.52 -18.99
CA LYS A 141 19.93 11.12 -17.83
C LYS A 141 19.60 12.31 -16.92
N LYS A 142 19.49 13.49 -17.50
CA LYS A 142 19.27 14.74 -16.78
C LYS A 142 17.80 15.13 -16.92
N GLY A 143 17.07 14.94 -15.83
CA GLY A 143 15.65 15.25 -15.74
C GLY A 143 15.36 16.73 -15.49
N PHE A 144 14.08 17.05 -15.30
CA PHE A 144 13.65 18.36 -14.83
C PHE A 144 14.17 18.62 -13.41
N LYS A 145 14.46 19.89 -13.12
CA LYS A 145 14.73 20.33 -11.74
C LYS A 145 13.40 20.60 -11.04
N LYS A 146 13.35 20.36 -9.73
CA LYS A 146 12.19 20.66 -8.89
C LYS A 146 11.77 22.13 -9.05
N GLY A 147 10.48 22.39 -9.20
CA GLY A 147 9.90 23.73 -9.38
C GLY A 147 9.96 24.29 -10.81
N ASN A 148 10.59 23.58 -11.76
CA ASN A 148 10.59 24.04 -13.16
C ASN A 148 9.17 24.02 -13.75
N GLY A 149 8.35 23.01 -13.45
CA GLY A 149 6.96 22.96 -13.90
C GLY A 149 6.12 24.05 -13.23
N TRP A 150 6.33 24.22 -11.92
CA TRP A 150 5.69 25.29 -11.14
C TRP A 150 5.94 26.67 -11.75
N SER A 151 7.18 26.95 -12.16
CA SER A 151 7.55 28.22 -12.79
C SER A 151 6.81 28.49 -14.11
N VAL A 152 6.49 27.45 -14.89
CA VAL A 152 5.70 27.58 -16.13
C VAL A 152 4.26 27.94 -15.80
N GLY A 153 3.66 27.23 -14.85
CA GLY A 153 2.31 27.51 -14.37
C GLY A 153 2.18 28.93 -13.81
N GLU A 154 3.14 29.37 -12.98
CA GLU A 154 3.12 30.71 -12.39
C GLU A 154 3.19 31.82 -13.44
N VAL A 155 4.03 31.68 -14.47
CA VAL A 155 4.11 32.69 -15.53
C VAL A 155 2.78 32.76 -16.26
N VAL A 156 2.13 31.63 -16.56
CA VAL A 156 0.79 31.64 -17.17
C VAL A 156 -0.22 32.38 -16.29
N VAL A 157 -0.26 32.07 -14.99
CA VAL A 157 -1.21 32.70 -14.06
C VAL A 157 -0.94 34.19 -13.90
N LYS A 158 0.34 34.61 -13.84
CA LYS A 158 0.74 36.03 -13.73
C LYS A 158 0.36 36.85 -14.96
N GLU A 159 0.35 36.25 -16.14
CA GLU A 159 -0.01 36.93 -17.38
C GLU A 159 -1.52 37.00 -17.61
N LEU A 160 -2.32 36.17 -16.93
CA LEU A 160 -3.78 36.22 -17.03
C LEU A 160 -4.31 37.50 -16.35
N PRO A 161 -5.03 38.37 -17.08
CA PRO A 161 -5.55 39.60 -16.52
C PRO A 161 -6.69 39.30 -15.53
N PHE A 162 -6.54 39.79 -14.30
CA PHE A 162 -7.51 39.55 -13.22
C PHE A 162 -8.80 40.37 -13.42
N PRO A 163 -10.00 39.85 -13.11
CA PRO A 163 -11.24 40.65 -13.17
C PRO A 163 -11.17 41.91 -12.29
N PRO A 164 -11.70 43.06 -12.71
CA PRO A 164 -12.76 43.24 -13.71
C PRO A 164 -12.27 43.54 -15.14
N ASN A 165 -11.08 43.10 -15.52
CA ASN A 165 -10.58 43.24 -16.89
C ASN A 165 -11.58 42.72 -17.95
N ASP A 166 -11.54 43.31 -19.14
CA ASP A 166 -12.41 42.95 -20.26
C ASP A 166 -12.32 41.44 -20.60
N ALA A 167 -13.48 40.79 -20.69
CA ALA A 167 -13.60 39.39 -21.05
C ALA A 167 -12.98 39.06 -22.42
N TYR A 168 -12.96 40.01 -23.38
CA TYR A 168 -12.28 39.80 -24.66
C TYR A 168 -10.76 39.76 -24.51
N LEU A 169 -10.20 40.63 -23.67
CA LEU A 169 -8.77 40.62 -23.35
C LEU A 169 -8.39 39.32 -22.63
N ILE A 170 -9.16 38.89 -21.63
CA ILE A 170 -8.94 37.61 -20.94
C ILE A 170 -8.95 36.45 -21.94
N ARG A 171 -9.93 36.40 -22.86
CA ARG A 171 -9.97 35.35 -23.91
C ARG A 171 -8.79 35.44 -24.88
N ALA A 172 -8.32 36.63 -25.21
CA ALA A 172 -7.16 36.81 -26.09
C ALA A 172 -5.89 36.27 -25.43
N VAL A 173 -5.59 36.71 -24.20
CA VAL A 173 -4.46 36.22 -23.39
C VAL A 173 -4.54 34.71 -23.20
N LEU A 174 -5.73 34.20 -22.84
CA LEU A 174 -5.95 32.78 -22.59
C LEU A 174 -5.68 31.92 -23.83
N ARG A 175 -6.08 32.35 -25.04
CA ARG A 175 -5.76 31.64 -26.29
C ARG A 175 -4.25 31.56 -26.52
N THR A 176 -3.51 32.64 -26.23
CA THR A 176 -2.04 32.65 -26.33
C THR A 176 -1.42 31.73 -25.28
N ALA A 177 -1.89 31.76 -24.03
CA ALA A 177 -1.46 30.86 -22.97
C ALA A 177 -1.67 29.38 -23.33
N VAL A 178 -2.86 29.02 -23.80
CA VAL A 178 -3.20 27.64 -24.24
C VAL A 178 -2.29 27.17 -25.37
N ARG A 179 -1.95 28.05 -26.31
CA ARG A 179 -0.99 27.73 -27.39
C ARG A 179 0.39 27.38 -26.82
N SER A 180 0.93 28.20 -25.92
CA SER A 180 2.23 27.94 -25.28
C SER A 180 2.22 26.70 -24.38
N LEU A 181 1.15 26.47 -23.62
CA LEU A 181 1.00 25.26 -22.81
C LEU A 181 0.88 24.00 -23.68
N SER A 182 0.20 24.10 -24.83
CA SER A 182 0.14 22.99 -25.78
C SER A 182 1.52 22.63 -26.33
N ILE A 183 2.35 23.63 -26.65
CA ILE A 183 3.75 23.42 -27.07
C ILE A 183 4.55 22.76 -25.94
N TYR A 184 4.37 23.22 -24.70
CA TYR A 184 5.02 22.62 -23.54
C TYR A 184 4.66 21.15 -23.35
N ILE A 185 3.37 20.81 -23.42
CA ILE A 185 2.89 19.42 -23.32
C ILE A 185 3.49 18.55 -24.44
N THR A 186 3.46 19.00 -25.70
CA THR A 186 4.08 18.26 -26.81
C THR A 186 5.57 18.02 -26.58
N ARG A 187 6.27 18.98 -25.96
CA ARG A 187 7.67 18.81 -25.54
C ARG A 187 7.84 17.80 -24.43
N LEU A 188 7.01 17.84 -23.39
CA LEU A 188 7.03 16.85 -22.31
C LEU A 188 6.84 15.44 -22.88
N GLU A 189 5.86 15.24 -23.78
CA GLU A 189 5.63 13.96 -24.45
C GLU A 189 6.82 13.52 -25.30
N SER A 190 7.42 14.45 -26.06
CA SER A 190 8.61 14.17 -26.88
C SER A 190 9.83 13.78 -26.03
N LEU A 191 10.02 14.43 -24.88
CA LEU A 191 11.09 14.13 -23.93
C LEU A 191 10.85 12.82 -23.19
N LEU A 192 9.58 12.46 -22.97
CA LEU A 192 9.18 11.26 -22.24
C LEU A 192 9.23 10.00 -23.12
N LEU A 193 8.94 10.13 -24.42
CA LEU A 193 8.86 8.99 -25.34
C LEU A 193 10.10 8.07 -25.31
N PRO A 194 11.36 8.57 -25.38
CA PRO A 194 12.54 7.72 -25.32
C PRO A 194 12.61 6.86 -24.05
N ALA A 195 12.22 7.43 -22.90
CA ALA A 195 12.21 6.73 -21.63
C ALA A 195 11.13 5.65 -21.59
N LEU A 196 9.93 5.94 -22.09
CA LEU A 196 8.83 4.95 -22.12
C LEU A 196 9.09 3.80 -23.10
N THR A 197 9.81 4.06 -24.20
CA THR A 197 10.20 3.02 -25.16
C THR A 197 11.42 2.21 -24.72
N ASP A 198 12.15 2.68 -23.71
CA ASP A 198 13.29 1.95 -23.17
C ASP A 198 12.80 0.74 -22.36
N PRO A 199 13.25 -0.49 -22.67
CA PRO A 199 12.84 -1.68 -21.91
C PRO A 199 13.22 -1.61 -20.43
N SER A 200 14.19 -0.78 -20.06
CA SER A 200 14.53 -0.53 -18.66
C SER A 200 13.40 0.17 -17.89
N PHE A 201 12.54 0.96 -18.52
CA PHE A 201 11.43 1.62 -17.81
C PHE A 201 10.47 0.60 -17.18
N VAL A 202 10.14 -0.46 -17.93
CA VAL A 202 9.24 -1.54 -17.49
C VAL A 202 9.94 -2.59 -16.62
N SER A 203 11.25 -2.45 -16.41
CA SER A 203 12.01 -3.38 -15.57
C SER A 203 11.54 -3.33 -14.11
N PRO A 204 11.57 -4.48 -13.39
CA PRO A 204 11.19 -4.51 -11.98
C PRO A 204 11.96 -3.49 -11.13
N LEU A 205 11.30 -3.00 -10.09
CA LEU A 205 11.90 -2.05 -9.15
C LEU A 205 13.05 -2.71 -8.37
N ASN A 206 14.08 -1.95 -8.03
CA ASN A 206 15.27 -2.46 -7.35
C ASN A 206 15.06 -2.64 -5.83
N LEU A 207 13.97 -3.30 -5.42
CA LEU A 207 13.53 -3.40 -4.02
C LEU A 207 14.30 -4.43 -3.18
N SER A 208 15.18 -5.23 -3.80
CA SER A 208 15.93 -6.29 -3.11
C SER A 208 17.40 -5.94 -2.88
N SER A 209 17.80 -4.69 -3.12
CA SER A 209 19.19 -4.29 -2.96
C SER A 209 19.59 -4.27 -1.48
N PRO A 210 20.69 -4.94 -1.09
CA PRO A 210 21.17 -4.92 0.29
C PRO A 210 21.84 -3.58 0.67
N SER A 211 22.13 -2.73 -0.31
CA SER A 211 22.80 -1.45 -0.06
C SER A 211 21.78 -0.38 0.35
N PRO A 212 21.95 0.27 1.52
CA PRO A 212 21.08 1.36 1.95
C PRO A 212 21.17 2.60 1.03
N LEU A 213 22.25 2.68 0.24
CA LEU A 213 22.49 3.75 -0.74
C LEU A 213 21.93 3.42 -2.14
N ALA A 214 21.40 2.22 -2.35
CA ALA A 214 20.83 1.86 -3.64
C ALA A 214 19.60 2.71 -3.95
N HIS A 215 19.59 3.28 -5.14
CA HIS A 215 18.44 4.00 -5.67
C HIS A 215 17.38 2.98 -6.12
N PRO A 216 16.13 3.07 -5.65
CA PRO A 216 15.12 2.05 -5.92
C PRO A 216 14.60 2.09 -7.37
N LEU A 217 14.72 3.25 -8.03
CA LEU A 217 14.42 3.44 -9.45
C LEU A 217 15.69 3.38 -10.29
N ASN A 218 15.60 2.81 -11.49
CA ASN A 218 16.68 2.92 -12.46
C ASN A 218 16.70 4.32 -13.12
N PRO A 219 17.75 4.66 -13.88
CA PRO A 219 17.87 6.01 -14.45
C PRO A 219 16.76 6.41 -15.43
N ALA A 220 16.23 5.47 -16.21
CA ALA A 220 15.14 5.76 -17.15
C ALA A 220 13.83 6.07 -16.40
N GLN A 221 13.51 5.29 -15.37
CA GLN A 221 12.38 5.51 -14.47
C GLN A 221 12.51 6.85 -13.74
N HIS A 222 13.68 7.16 -13.17
CA HIS A 222 13.91 8.42 -12.46
C HIS A 222 13.78 9.64 -13.40
N TYR A 223 14.32 9.55 -14.62
CA TYR A 223 14.15 10.60 -15.63
C TYR A 223 12.67 10.79 -15.99
N ALA A 224 11.92 9.71 -16.25
CA ALA A 224 10.50 9.78 -16.57
C ALA A 224 9.69 10.42 -15.43
N VAL A 225 9.99 10.07 -14.17
CA VAL A 225 9.35 10.65 -12.98
C VAL A 225 9.58 12.15 -12.90
N SER A 226 10.78 12.64 -13.23
CA SER A 226 11.04 14.10 -13.23
C SER A 226 10.18 14.87 -14.24
N ILE A 227 9.87 14.27 -15.40
CA ILE A 227 8.98 14.87 -16.41
C ILE A 227 7.54 14.86 -15.88
N ALA A 228 7.12 13.75 -15.28
CA ALA A 228 5.79 13.64 -14.66
C ALA A 228 5.59 14.70 -13.56
N HIS A 229 6.58 14.90 -12.69
CA HIS A 229 6.50 15.97 -11.67
C HIS A 229 6.39 17.36 -12.28
N ALA A 230 7.17 17.68 -13.33
CA ALA A 230 7.06 18.98 -13.97
C ALA A 230 5.67 19.19 -14.64
N ALA A 231 5.07 18.13 -15.16
CA ALA A 231 3.70 18.16 -15.68
C ALA A 231 2.68 18.40 -14.56
N TRP A 232 2.79 17.65 -13.46
CA TRP A 232 1.93 17.78 -12.29
C TRP A 232 2.04 19.16 -11.65
N GLU A 233 3.25 19.66 -11.38
CA GLU A 233 3.46 21.01 -10.81
C GLU A 233 2.80 22.11 -11.66
N THR A 234 2.83 21.97 -12.99
CA THR A 234 2.18 22.93 -13.89
C THR A 234 0.66 22.84 -13.79
N CYS A 235 0.12 21.62 -13.72
CA CYS A 235 -1.32 21.38 -13.57
C CYS A 235 -1.83 21.96 -12.25
N GLU A 236 -1.14 21.65 -11.16
CA GLU A 236 -1.47 22.08 -9.80
C GLU A 236 -1.54 23.61 -9.68
N VAL A 237 -0.57 24.35 -10.23
CA VAL A 237 -0.61 25.82 -10.20
C VAL A 237 -1.83 26.38 -10.95
N LEU A 238 -2.23 25.75 -12.05
CA LEU A 238 -3.42 26.15 -12.81
C LEU A 238 -4.70 25.83 -12.03
N GLU A 239 -4.79 24.67 -11.39
CA GLU A 239 -5.95 24.29 -10.56
C GLU A 239 -6.08 25.22 -9.36
N GLN A 240 -4.99 25.47 -8.61
CA GLN A 240 -4.97 26.42 -7.49
C GLN A 240 -5.44 27.82 -7.90
N ALA A 241 -5.02 28.29 -9.09
CA ALA A 241 -5.46 29.59 -9.60
C ALA A 241 -6.98 29.61 -9.86
N LEU A 242 -7.54 28.53 -10.43
CA LEU A 242 -8.96 28.41 -10.77
C LEU A 242 -9.85 28.23 -9.54
N ASP A 243 -9.36 27.54 -8.51
CA ASP A 243 -10.09 27.26 -7.26
C ASP A 243 -10.32 28.51 -6.42
N THR A 244 -9.60 29.60 -6.70
CA THR A 244 -9.89 30.90 -6.07
C THR A 244 -11.31 31.42 -6.32
N GLY A 245 -12.04 30.88 -7.31
CA GLY A 245 -13.39 31.29 -7.68
C GLY A 245 -13.47 32.69 -8.29
N LYS A 246 -12.32 33.36 -8.46
CA LYS A 246 -12.23 34.74 -8.97
C LYS A 246 -12.30 34.80 -10.49
N TRP A 247 -12.08 33.70 -11.20
CA TRP A 247 -12.01 33.67 -12.66
C TRP A 247 -13.38 33.42 -13.30
N PRO A 248 -13.67 34.04 -14.46
CA PRO A 248 -14.85 33.70 -15.24
C PRO A 248 -14.88 32.20 -15.63
N LYS A 249 -16.07 31.60 -15.66
CA LYS A 249 -16.26 30.16 -15.94
C LYS A 249 -15.55 29.68 -17.21
N PHE A 250 -15.56 30.48 -18.27
CA PHE A 250 -14.93 30.13 -19.54
C PHE A 250 -13.41 29.91 -19.43
N VAL A 251 -12.73 30.52 -18.44
CA VAL A 251 -11.29 30.31 -18.21
C VAL A 251 -11.05 28.86 -17.79
N SER A 252 -11.83 28.38 -16.81
CA SER A 252 -11.77 26.99 -16.36
C SER A 252 -12.12 26.00 -17.47
N GLU A 253 -13.16 26.28 -18.26
CA GLU A 253 -13.57 25.42 -19.38
C GLU A 253 -12.51 25.34 -20.48
N THR A 254 -11.80 26.45 -20.74
CA THR A 254 -10.76 26.51 -21.78
C THR A 254 -9.44 25.86 -21.32
N LEU A 255 -9.08 25.95 -20.04
CA LEU A 255 -7.88 25.32 -19.49
C LEU A 255 -8.07 23.81 -19.23
N ARG A 256 -9.31 23.33 -19.06
CA ARG A 256 -9.60 21.93 -18.73
C ARG A 256 -8.92 20.92 -19.66
N PRO A 257 -8.99 21.04 -21.01
CA PRO A 257 -8.35 20.08 -21.90
C PRO A 257 -6.81 20.09 -21.82
N VAL A 258 -6.21 21.19 -21.34
CA VAL A 258 -4.76 21.31 -21.14
C VAL A 258 -4.37 20.57 -19.85
N MET A 259 -5.13 20.79 -18.77
CA MET A 259 -4.94 20.08 -17.49
C MET A 259 -5.12 18.58 -17.65
N ASP A 260 -6.17 18.12 -18.35
CA ASP A 260 -6.40 16.69 -18.61
C ASP A 260 -5.22 16.04 -19.38
N LYS A 261 -4.54 16.79 -20.25
CA LYS A 261 -3.33 16.30 -20.96
C LYS A 261 -2.09 16.28 -20.06
N LEU A 262 -1.93 17.23 -19.15
CA LEU A 262 -0.87 17.19 -18.15
C LEU A 262 -1.06 15.97 -17.22
N ASP A 263 -2.28 15.74 -16.75
CA ASP A 263 -2.65 14.55 -15.97
C ASP A 263 -2.33 13.26 -16.73
N LEU A 264 -2.61 13.21 -18.03
CA LEU A 264 -2.28 12.05 -18.86
C LEU A 264 -0.76 11.79 -18.92
N VAL A 265 0.06 12.85 -18.99
CA VAL A 265 1.53 12.72 -18.94
C VAL A 265 1.97 12.15 -17.60
N VAL A 266 1.39 12.62 -16.49
CA VAL A 266 1.64 12.08 -15.15
C VAL A 266 1.27 10.60 -15.08
N GLY A 267 0.04 10.26 -15.50
CA GLY A 267 -0.49 8.90 -15.42
C GLY A 267 0.29 7.88 -16.24
N LYS A 268 0.83 8.26 -17.41
CA LYS A 268 1.71 7.40 -18.24
C LYS A 268 2.96 6.92 -17.49
N VAL A 269 3.40 7.65 -16.48
CA VAL A 269 4.62 7.35 -15.70
C VAL A 269 4.29 6.78 -14.33
N THR A 270 3.42 7.43 -13.57
CA THR A 270 3.17 7.09 -12.17
C THR A 270 2.41 5.78 -12.04
N GLN A 271 1.39 5.54 -12.89
CA GLN A 271 0.55 4.35 -12.78
C GLN A 271 1.34 3.04 -12.97
N PRO A 272 2.17 2.86 -14.03
CA PRO A 272 2.95 1.63 -14.19
C PRO A 272 3.91 1.36 -13.02
N LEU A 273 4.54 2.41 -12.48
CA LEU A 273 5.48 2.29 -11.36
C LEU A 273 4.75 1.89 -10.07
N LEU A 274 3.63 2.53 -9.75
CA LEU A 274 2.82 2.23 -8.57
C LEU A 274 2.15 0.86 -8.66
N ILE A 275 1.67 0.46 -9.84
CA ILE A 275 1.14 -0.89 -10.08
C ILE A 275 2.24 -1.94 -9.89
N SER A 276 3.45 -1.70 -10.43
CA SER A 276 4.58 -2.61 -10.23
C SER A 276 4.96 -2.72 -8.75
N LEU A 277 5.00 -1.59 -8.03
CA LEU A 277 5.28 -1.55 -6.59
C LEU A 277 4.24 -2.34 -5.79
N LYS A 278 2.95 -2.08 -6.05
CA LYS A 278 1.84 -2.80 -5.41
C LYS A 278 1.96 -4.30 -5.65
N ARG A 279 2.16 -4.71 -6.91
CA ARG A 279 2.32 -6.12 -7.27
C ARG A 279 3.50 -6.76 -6.55
N ASP A 280 4.64 -6.08 -6.46
CA ASP A 280 5.84 -6.59 -5.80
C ASP A 280 5.67 -6.74 -4.29
N LEU A 281 5.03 -5.76 -3.63
CA LEU A 281 4.72 -5.82 -2.20
C LEU A 281 3.73 -6.94 -1.88
N VAL A 282 2.62 -7.00 -2.62
CA VAL A 282 1.60 -8.06 -2.48
C VAL A 282 2.21 -9.45 -2.74
N ALA A 283 3.02 -9.60 -3.79
CA ALA A 283 3.69 -10.87 -4.08
C ALA A 283 4.70 -11.27 -2.99
N SER A 284 5.34 -10.31 -2.33
CA SER A 284 6.28 -10.61 -1.24
C SER A 284 5.63 -11.12 0.04
N LEU A 285 4.32 -10.87 0.23
CA LEU A 285 3.51 -11.46 1.31
C LEU A 285 3.15 -12.92 1.00
N SER A 286 2.86 -13.25 -0.27
CA SER A 286 2.47 -14.60 -0.68
C SER A 286 3.64 -15.60 -0.79
N LYS A 287 4.88 -15.13 -0.99
CA LYS A 287 6.08 -15.99 -1.16
C LYS A 287 6.68 -16.51 0.16
N SER A 288 5.90 -16.50 1.23
CA SER A 288 6.35 -16.78 2.58
C SER A 288 6.62 -18.26 2.88
N GLU A 289 6.22 -19.16 1.98
CA GLU A 289 6.38 -20.61 2.12
C GLU A 289 7.52 -21.12 1.21
N GLY A 290 8.63 -21.55 1.82
CA GLY A 290 9.45 -22.62 1.24
C GLY A 290 10.77 -22.26 0.53
N THR A 291 11.17 -20.99 0.38
CA THR A 291 12.52 -20.69 -0.13
C THR A 291 13.22 -19.65 0.74
N SER A 292 14.00 -20.10 1.72
CA SER A 292 15.09 -19.27 2.21
C SER A 292 15.91 -18.85 0.98
N PRO A 293 16.25 -17.56 0.80
CA PRO A 293 17.02 -17.11 -0.35
C PRO A 293 18.23 -18.05 -0.59
N PRO A 294 18.46 -18.54 -1.81
CA PRO A 294 19.60 -19.39 -2.12
C PRO A 294 20.88 -18.61 -1.74
N GLY A 295 21.49 -18.97 -0.61
CA GLY A 295 22.62 -18.22 -0.07
C GLY A 295 22.76 -18.18 1.44
N GLY A 296 21.76 -18.59 2.24
CA GLY A 296 21.91 -18.84 3.70
C GLY A 296 22.34 -17.63 4.57
N ARG A 297 22.64 -16.48 3.96
CA ARG A 297 22.85 -15.22 4.65
C ARG A 297 21.48 -14.77 5.12
N VAL A 298 21.21 -15.02 6.40
CA VAL A 298 20.16 -14.30 7.13
C VAL A 298 20.47 -12.82 6.93
N ILE A 299 19.76 -12.18 6.00
CA ILE A 299 19.84 -10.74 5.78
C ILE A 299 19.61 -10.15 7.17
N GLY A 300 20.60 -9.38 7.66
CA GLY A 300 20.72 -8.96 9.05
C GLY A 300 19.35 -8.61 9.62
N LEU A 301 18.96 -9.33 10.68
CA LEU A 301 17.63 -9.31 11.28
C LEU A 301 17.11 -7.87 11.32
N ALA A 302 16.21 -7.51 10.41
CA ALA A 302 15.52 -6.25 10.50
C ALA A 302 14.73 -6.28 11.81
N THR A 303 15.09 -5.38 12.70
CA THR A 303 14.54 -5.27 14.04
C THR A 303 13.37 -4.28 14.02
N ILE A 304 12.18 -4.71 14.46
CA ILE A 304 11.03 -3.80 14.64
C ILE A 304 11.03 -3.33 16.10
N PRO A 305 10.97 -2.01 16.38
CA PRO A 305 10.80 -1.51 17.74
C PRO A 305 9.53 -2.10 18.35
N ASN A 306 9.63 -2.71 19.54
CA ASN A 306 8.45 -3.24 20.23
C ASN A 306 7.44 -2.11 20.50
N PRO A 307 6.16 -2.24 20.12
CA PRO A 307 5.15 -1.26 20.49
C PRO A 307 4.99 -1.27 22.00
N THR A 308 5.49 -0.23 22.67
CA THR A 308 5.12 0.07 24.06
C THR A 308 3.65 0.45 24.06
N ILE A 309 2.80 -0.45 24.56
CA ILE A 309 1.42 -0.13 24.89
C ILE A 309 1.49 1.03 25.91
N PRO A 310 0.92 2.21 25.63
CA PRO A 310 0.81 3.27 26.63
C PRO A 310 -0.15 2.77 27.71
N GLY A 311 0.40 2.30 28.84
CA GLY A 311 -0.38 2.08 30.05
C GLY A 311 -0.72 3.42 30.72
N PRO A 312 -1.80 3.49 31.51
CA PRO A 312 -2.22 4.72 32.18
C PRO A 312 -1.19 5.13 33.25
N ASP A 313 -0.74 6.38 33.15
CA ASP A 313 -0.06 7.25 34.12
C ASP A 313 0.66 6.61 35.32
N VAL A 314 2.00 6.52 35.22
CA VAL A 314 2.87 6.71 36.39
C VAL A 314 4.02 7.66 36.02
N PRO A 315 4.07 8.89 36.57
CA PRO A 315 5.14 9.83 36.27
C PRO A 315 6.42 9.40 36.98
N VAL A 316 7.36 8.81 36.23
CA VAL A 316 8.72 8.53 36.73
C VAL A 316 9.50 9.85 36.76
N LYS A 317 9.53 10.49 37.94
CA LYS A 317 10.43 11.61 38.23
C LYS A 317 11.89 11.17 38.06
N ARG A 318 12.59 11.83 37.13
CA ARG A 318 14.01 11.68 36.89
C ARG A 318 14.76 12.64 37.81
N GLU A 319 15.23 12.16 38.95
CA GLU A 319 16.11 12.93 39.84
C GLU A 319 17.52 13.02 39.24
N ALA A 320 18.01 14.25 39.11
CA ALA A 320 19.35 14.59 38.70
C ALA A 320 20.29 14.50 39.91
N SER A 321 21.29 13.62 39.84
CA SER A 321 22.39 13.56 40.80
C SER A 321 23.71 13.83 40.08
N ASN A 322 24.30 15.00 40.37
CA ASN A 322 25.65 15.40 39.98
C ASN A 322 26.67 14.85 40.99
N GLN A 323 27.59 13.99 40.56
CA GLN A 323 28.90 13.86 41.20
C GLN A 323 29.99 13.47 40.17
N PRO A 324 31.23 13.98 40.30
CA PRO A 324 32.35 13.60 39.46
C PRO A 324 33.26 12.57 40.15
N GLY A 325 33.78 11.58 39.40
CA GLY A 325 34.96 10.84 39.85
C GLY A 325 35.13 9.39 39.36
N THR A 326 36.08 9.22 38.43
CA THR A 326 37.06 8.11 38.32
C THR A 326 36.69 6.74 37.69
N ARG A 327 37.34 6.51 36.52
CA ARG A 327 37.86 5.27 35.90
C ARG A 327 37.53 3.92 36.57
N LEU A 328 36.71 3.11 35.88
CA LEU A 328 37.11 1.80 35.33
C LEU A 328 36.04 1.36 34.30
N THR A 329 36.48 0.94 33.12
CA THR A 329 35.66 0.50 31.98
C THR A 329 34.78 -0.70 32.35
N LYS A 330 33.55 -0.41 32.75
CA LYS A 330 32.41 -1.34 32.81
C LYS A 330 31.45 -0.87 31.72
N GLU A 331 31.28 -1.65 30.65
CA GLU A 331 30.21 -1.36 29.68
C GLU A 331 28.88 -1.24 30.44
N PRO A 332 28.23 -0.07 30.44
CA PRO A 332 26.90 0.05 31.00
C PRO A 332 25.97 -0.66 30.03
N SER A 333 25.40 -1.80 30.47
CA SER A 333 24.16 -2.33 29.91
C SER A 333 23.14 -1.21 29.95
N GLN A 334 22.95 -0.55 28.80
CA GLN A 334 22.13 0.64 28.65
C GLN A 334 20.67 0.28 28.98
N PRO A 335 20.10 0.76 30.11
CA PRO A 335 18.72 0.50 30.43
C PRO A 335 17.87 1.39 29.52
N GLY A 336 17.19 0.79 28.54
CA GLY A 336 16.25 1.51 27.69
C GLY A 336 16.34 1.24 26.19
N VAL A 337 17.21 0.35 25.71
CA VAL A 337 17.13 -0.07 24.29
C VAL A 337 15.82 -0.83 24.10
N ALA A 338 14.89 -0.24 23.34
CA ALA A 338 13.62 -0.85 22.99
C ALA A 338 13.89 -2.26 22.46
N ARG A 339 13.33 -3.26 23.13
CA ARG A 339 13.49 -4.66 22.72
C ARG A 339 13.01 -4.76 21.28
N SER A 340 13.86 -5.24 20.38
CA SER A 340 13.38 -5.58 19.05
C SER A 340 12.69 -6.92 19.08
N LEU A 341 11.51 -7.01 18.47
CA LEU A 341 10.92 -8.29 18.09
C LEU A 341 11.60 -8.78 16.80
N ALA A 342 11.88 -10.08 16.74
CA ALA A 342 12.49 -10.68 15.55
C ALA A 342 11.42 -10.88 14.48
N ILE A 343 11.66 -10.46 13.24
CA ILE A 343 10.64 -10.60 12.19
C ILE A 343 10.40 -12.09 11.87
N PRO A 344 9.14 -12.57 11.92
CA PRO A 344 8.81 -13.95 11.57
C PRO A 344 9.24 -14.27 10.13
N VAL A 345 9.67 -15.52 9.91
CA VAL A 345 10.16 -15.99 8.60
C VAL A 345 9.17 -15.67 7.47
N ALA A 346 7.88 -15.81 7.74
CA ALA A 346 6.82 -15.54 6.78
C ALA A 346 6.77 -14.07 6.29
N LEU A 347 7.38 -13.13 7.01
CA LEU A 347 7.40 -11.70 6.65
C LEU A 347 8.77 -11.20 6.24
N GLN A 348 9.82 -12.03 6.24
CA GLN A 348 11.19 -11.59 5.95
C GLN A 348 11.33 -11.00 4.53
N HIS A 349 10.70 -11.62 3.54
CA HIS A 349 10.71 -11.13 2.16
C HIS A 349 10.00 -9.78 1.99
N PHE A 350 8.89 -9.58 2.70
CA PHE A 350 8.19 -8.30 2.72
C PHE A 350 9.02 -7.24 3.44
N ALA A 351 9.54 -7.58 4.63
CA ALA A 351 10.38 -6.71 5.44
C ALA A 351 11.61 -6.18 4.69
N SER A 352 12.30 -7.03 3.92
CA SER A 352 13.48 -6.62 3.16
C SER A 352 13.19 -5.59 2.06
N ARG A 353 11.91 -5.43 1.67
CA ARG A 353 11.48 -4.51 0.61
C ARG A 353 10.93 -3.19 1.15
N ILE A 354 10.50 -3.14 2.41
CA ILE A 354 9.78 -1.99 2.99
C ILE A 354 10.53 -0.66 2.79
N ASP A 355 11.81 -0.61 3.14
CA ASP A 355 12.56 0.65 3.12
C ASP A 355 12.74 1.21 1.70
N LEU A 356 13.01 0.34 0.72
CA LEU A 356 13.16 0.77 -0.67
C LEU A 356 11.81 1.09 -1.31
N SER A 357 10.76 0.34 -0.96
CA SER A 357 9.38 0.64 -1.37
C SER A 357 8.90 1.99 -0.86
N ARG A 358 9.21 2.32 0.40
CA ARG A 358 8.96 3.63 0.98
C ARG A 358 9.67 4.73 0.19
N LYS A 359 10.96 4.56 -0.12
CA LYS A 359 11.70 5.52 -0.95
C LYS A 359 11.08 5.69 -2.34
N VAL A 360 10.52 4.63 -2.95
CA VAL A 360 9.77 4.77 -4.21
C VAL A 360 8.55 5.67 -4.04
N LEU A 361 7.77 5.49 -2.97
CA LEU A 361 6.62 6.35 -2.69
C LEU A 361 7.04 7.80 -2.41
N GLU A 362 8.13 8.00 -1.67
CA GLU A 362 8.71 9.33 -1.41
C GLU A 362 9.16 10.03 -2.70
N ILE A 363 9.72 9.28 -3.66
CA ILE A 363 10.17 9.84 -4.93
C ILE A 363 8.97 10.06 -5.86
N VAL A 364 8.07 9.09 -6.00
CA VAL A 364 7.03 9.12 -7.05
C VAL A 364 5.80 9.91 -6.61
N ALA A 365 5.32 9.70 -5.39
CA ALA A 365 3.99 10.16 -4.96
C ALA A 365 4.04 11.42 -4.08
N VAL A 366 4.93 11.50 -3.10
CA VAL A 366 4.98 12.66 -2.15
C VAL A 366 5.07 14.03 -2.84
N PRO A 367 5.82 14.22 -3.95
CA PRO A 367 5.86 15.51 -4.62
C PRO A 367 4.51 15.95 -5.21
N CYS A 368 3.55 15.04 -5.35
CA CYS A 368 2.23 15.27 -5.93
C CYS A 368 1.12 15.55 -4.90
N ALA A 369 1.48 15.97 -3.68
CA ALA A 369 0.55 16.37 -2.62
C ALA A 369 -0.63 15.37 -2.45
N ASP A 370 -1.88 15.85 -2.49
CA ASP A 370 -3.08 15.05 -2.23
C ASP A 370 -3.31 13.94 -3.25
N ASP A 371 -2.92 14.13 -4.53
CA ASP A 371 -2.92 13.05 -5.52
C ASP A 371 -1.97 11.93 -5.10
N GLY A 372 -0.78 12.33 -4.63
CA GLY A 372 0.22 11.43 -4.07
C GLY A 372 -0.30 10.60 -2.91
N GLU A 373 -1.02 11.23 -1.98
CA GLU A 373 -1.64 10.54 -0.84
C GLU A 373 -2.64 9.48 -1.29
N ALA A 374 -3.54 9.82 -2.24
CA ALA A 374 -4.50 8.86 -2.78
C ALA A 374 -3.81 7.65 -3.45
N TRP A 375 -2.69 7.89 -4.15
CA TRP A 375 -1.89 6.83 -4.74
C TRP A 375 -1.23 5.93 -3.69
N ILE A 376 -0.66 6.53 -2.63
CA ILE A 376 -0.05 5.80 -1.51
C ILE A 376 -1.11 4.94 -0.81
N THR A 377 -2.27 5.51 -0.48
CA THR A 377 -3.40 4.80 0.12
C THR A 377 -3.79 3.59 -0.71
N ASN A 378 -3.97 3.73 -2.03
CA ASN A 378 -4.35 2.62 -2.91
C ASN A 378 -3.35 1.45 -2.86
N VAL A 379 -2.04 1.73 -2.81
CA VAL A 379 -1.02 0.69 -2.65
C VAL A 379 -1.11 0.05 -1.27
N LEU A 380 -1.23 0.85 -0.22
CA LEU A 380 -1.19 0.38 1.16
C LEU A 380 -2.42 -0.42 1.57
N VAL A 381 -3.63 0.04 1.23
CA VAL A 381 -4.88 -0.69 1.50
C VAL A 381 -4.82 -2.08 0.88
N ALA A 382 -4.31 -2.20 -0.36
CA ALA A 382 -4.14 -3.50 -1.01
C ALA A 382 -3.11 -4.40 -0.31
N VAL A 383 -2.02 -3.83 0.19
CA VAL A 383 -0.97 -4.56 0.94
C VAL A 383 -1.51 -5.03 2.29
N VAL A 384 -2.22 -4.17 3.01
CA VAL A 384 -2.87 -4.51 4.28
C VAL A 384 -3.88 -5.62 4.08
N TRP A 385 -4.78 -5.45 3.10
CA TRP A 385 -5.78 -6.45 2.75
C TRP A 385 -5.15 -7.81 2.45
N LYS A 386 -4.17 -7.88 1.54
CA LYS A 386 -3.51 -9.15 1.22
C LYS A 386 -2.80 -9.73 2.45
N GLY A 387 -2.15 -8.89 3.24
CA GLY A 387 -1.49 -9.30 4.48
C GLY A 387 -2.47 -9.97 5.45
N MET A 388 -3.66 -9.38 5.64
CA MET A 388 -4.74 -9.94 6.46
C MET A 388 -5.24 -11.28 5.90
N CYS A 389 -5.53 -11.37 4.61
CA CYS A 389 -5.97 -12.62 3.98
C CYS A 389 -4.94 -13.74 4.16
N VAL A 390 -3.65 -13.45 3.92
CA VAL A 390 -2.57 -14.43 4.08
C VAL A 390 -2.50 -14.90 5.54
N MET A 391 -2.61 -14.01 6.52
CA MET A 391 -2.54 -14.39 7.95
C MET A 391 -3.80 -15.14 8.42
N ALA A 392 -4.97 -14.82 7.87
CA ALA A 392 -6.23 -15.50 8.16
C ALA A 392 -6.27 -16.92 7.57
N GLU A 393 -5.68 -17.12 6.38
CA GLU A 393 -5.63 -18.43 5.71
C GLU A 393 -4.48 -19.31 6.17
N LYS A 394 -3.38 -18.72 6.65
CA LYS A 394 -2.18 -19.46 7.05
C LYS A 394 -2.56 -20.55 8.05
N GLU A 395 -2.29 -21.81 7.73
CA GLU A 395 -2.43 -22.87 8.71
C GLU A 395 -1.42 -22.62 9.83
N PRO A 396 -1.81 -22.73 11.12
CA PRO A 396 -0.83 -22.64 12.19
C PRO A 396 0.19 -23.75 11.91
N ALA A 397 1.41 -23.35 11.58
CA ALA A 397 2.47 -24.29 11.30
C ALA A 397 2.52 -25.24 12.49
N THR A 398 2.15 -26.50 12.27
CA THR A 398 2.21 -27.54 13.29
C THR A 398 3.65 -27.54 13.79
N SER A 399 3.86 -26.93 14.95
CA SER A 399 5.15 -26.47 15.44
C SER A 399 5.98 -27.62 16.01
N ILE A 400 6.00 -28.75 15.30
CA ILE A 400 6.92 -29.85 15.55
C ILE A 400 8.36 -29.43 15.14
N GLY A 401 8.50 -28.42 14.27
CA GLY A 401 9.77 -27.77 13.97
C GLY A 401 10.17 -26.77 15.05
N ARG A 402 10.90 -27.22 16.07
CA ARG A 402 11.56 -26.35 17.07
C ARG A 402 12.28 -25.20 16.35
N PRO A 403 12.04 -23.92 16.69
CA PRO A 403 12.78 -22.82 16.07
C PRO A 403 14.29 -23.04 16.27
N PRO A 404 15.13 -22.70 15.27
CA PRO A 404 16.58 -22.90 15.38
C PRO A 404 17.06 -22.22 16.66
N SER A 405 17.84 -22.94 17.45
CA SER A 405 18.26 -22.45 18.76
C SER A 405 18.96 -21.08 18.63
N PRO A 406 18.82 -20.16 19.60
CA PRO A 406 19.54 -18.89 19.61
C PRO A 406 21.06 -19.08 19.42
N SER A 407 21.58 -20.22 19.88
CA SER A 407 22.96 -20.67 19.73
C SER A 407 23.33 -20.98 18.27
N SER A 408 22.40 -21.51 17.48
CA SER A 408 22.56 -21.78 16.05
C SER A 408 22.64 -20.48 15.25
N VAL A 409 21.81 -19.49 15.61
CA VAL A 409 21.83 -18.14 15.01
C VAL A 409 23.10 -17.38 15.40
N SER A 410 23.52 -17.48 16.67
CA SER A 410 24.75 -16.84 17.17
C SER A 410 26.02 -17.47 16.56
N LYS A 411 26.05 -18.80 16.36
CA LYS A 411 27.16 -19.46 15.65
C LYS A 411 27.22 -19.08 14.17
N ALA A 412 26.06 -18.94 13.51
CA ALA A 412 26.00 -18.46 12.13
C ALA A 412 26.50 -17.01 12.02
N LEU A 413 26.16 -16.14 12.98
CA LEU A 413 26.64 -14.76 13.04
C LEU A 413 28.14 -14.65 13.38
N HIS A 414 28.66 -15.47 14.31
CA HIS A 414 30.09 -15.44 14.66
C HIS A 414 31.00 -15.98 13.54
N SER A 415 30.50 -16.83 12.64
CA SER A 415 31.26 -17.30 11.48
C SER A 415 31.41 -16.24 10.37
N LEU A 416 30.67 -15.12 10.43
CA LEU A 416 30.77 -14.01 9.47
C LEU A 416 31.87 -12.98 9.83
N GLY A 417 32.46 -13.04 11.03
CA GLY A 417 33.44 -12.05 11.50
C GLY A 417 34.90 -12.32 11.10
N LYS A 418 35.17 -13.32 10.24
CA LYS A 418 36.52 -13.65 9.77
C LYS A 418 36.55 -13.83 8.25
N GLU A 419 36.05 -12.85 7.50
CA GLU A 419 36.46 -12.74 6.08
C GLU A 419 37.82 -12.04 6.02
N ARG A 420 38.78 -12.89 5.68
CA ARG A 420 40.18 -12.70 5.35
C ARG A 420 40.39 -11.53 4.37
N ASP A 421 41.12 -10.52 4.80
CA ASP A 421 41.83 -9.62 3.90
C ASP A 421 42.78 -10.45 3.02
N THR A 422 42.48 -10.54 1.73
CA THR A 422 43.40 -11.08 0.71
C THR A 422 43.62 -10.02 -0.35
N THR A 423 44.62 -9.18 -0.10
CA THR A 423 45.37 -8.45 -1.14
C THR A 423 46.30 -9.43 -1.87
N PRO A 424 46.41 -9.39 -3.21
CA PRO A 424 47.38 -10.18 -3.94
C PRO A 424 48.72 -9.44 -3.97
N ALA A 425 49.76 -9.98 -3.32
CA ALA A 425 51.13 -9.49 -3.45
C ALA A 425 52.12 -10.66 -3.58
N VAL A 426 52.63 -10.74 -4.80
CA VAL A 426 53.90 -11.27 -5.33
C VAL A 426 54.90 -11.89 -4.34
N VAL A 427 55.32 -13.10 -4.76
CA VAL A 427 56.45 -13.97 -4.37
C VAL A 427 57.75 -13.24 -3.99
N SER A 428 58.33 -13.58 -2.83
CA SER A 428 59.77 -13.95 -2.68
C SER A 428 60.12 -14.39 -1.25
N ASP A 429 60.32 -15.69 -1.10
CA ASP A 429 61.50 -16.39 -0.58
C ASP A 429 62.42 -15.69 0.45
N ARG A 430 62.53 -16.25 1.68
CA ARG A 430 63.81 -16.64 2.33
C ARG A 430 63.64 -17.20 3.76
N MET A 431 64.52 -18.15 4.05
CA MET A 431 64.68 -18.99 5.24
C MET A 431 64.97 -18.26 6.56
N ALA A 432 64.53 -18.85 7.70
CA ALA A 432 65.37 -19.37 8.80
C ALA A 432 64.58 -19.50 10.15
N PRO A 433 65.04 -20.34 11.11
CA PRO A 433 64.22 -20.87 12.21
C PRO A 433 64.58 -20.33 13.60
N SER A 434 63.64 -20.36 14.56
CA SER A 434 63.90 -20.32 16.02
C SER A 434 62.63 -20.70 16.80
N LEU A 435 62.51 -21.88 17.41
CA LEU A 435 62.97 -22.31 18.76
C LEU A 435 62.33 -21.58 19.96
N ALA A 436 61.58 -22.40 20.73
CA ALA A 436 61.35 -22.41 22.17
C ALA A 436 60.61 -21.25 22.88
N LYS A 437 59.50 -21.59 23.56
CA LYS A 437 59.44 -21.57 25.04
C LYS A 437 58.25 -22.34 25.61
N LEU A 438 58.57 -23.42 26.30
CA LEU A 438 57.79 -24.10 27.33
C LEU A 438 57.95 -23.36 28.67
N ALA A 439 57.07 -23.70 29.63
CA ALA A 439 57.02 -23.34 31.06
C ALA A 439 56.31 -22.01 31.40
N ASN A 440 55.41 -21.90 32.38
CA ASN A 440 55.14 -22.75 33.55
C ASN A 440 53.70 -22.50 34.10
N PRO A 441 53.21 -23.34 35.04
CA PRO A 441 51.85 -23.39 35.55
C PRO A 441 51.67 -22.68 36.91
N LEU A 442 50.44 -22.73 37.43
CA LEU A 442 50.01 -22.46 38.80
C LEU A 442 49.95 -20.98 39.23
N SER A 443 48.73 -20.43 39.25
CA SER A 443 48.35 -19.32 40.11
C SER A 443 46.84 -19.28 40.34
N ILE A 444 46.44 -19.82 41.49
CA ILE A 444 45.52 -19.19 42.46
C ILE A 444 44.10 -18.91 41.97
N LEU A 445 43.19 -19.78 42.42
CA LEU A 445 41.74 -19.56 42.52
C LEU A 445 41.41 -18.27 43.28
N PRO A 446 40.64 -17.32 42.72
CA PRO A 446 39.78 -16.46 43.50
C PRO A 446 38.38 -17.08 43.52
N SER A 447 38.10 -17.78 44.60
CA SER A 447 36.74 -18.03 45.07
C SER A 447 36.09 -16.69 45.40
N ARG A 448 35.30 -16.15 44.47
CA ARG A 448 34.30 -15.11 44.77
C ARG A 448 33.05 -15.37 43.96
N SER A 449 31.99 -15.63 44.69
CA SER A 449 30.59 -15.67 44.30
C SER A 449 30.21 -14.44 43.46
N ALA A 450 30.48 -14.50 42.16
CA ALA A 450 29.89 -13.58 41.20
C ALA A 450 28.41 -13.93 41.11
N SER A 451 27.57 -13.11 41.75
CA SER A 451 26.12 -13.14 41.65
C SER A 451 25.73 -13.34 40.19
N ARG A 452 25.11 -14.48 39.88
CA ARG A 452 24.55 -14.74 38.55
C ARG A 452 23.68 -13.54 38.18
N ALA A 453 23.97 -12.90 37.05
CA ALA A 453 23.13 -11.84 36.54
C ALA A 453 21.67 -12.33 36.56
N PRO A 454 20.72 -11.53 37.08
CA PRO A 454 19.32 -11.92 37.13
C PRO A 454 18.92 -12.41 35.74
N SER A 455 18.39 -13.65 35.70
CA SER A 455 18.00 -14.26 34.43
C SER A 455 17.07 -13.28 33.71
N PRO A 456 17.33 -12.96 32.43
CA PRO A 456 16.51 -11.98 31.73
C PRO A 456 15.04 -12.38 31.87
N PRO A 457 14.16 -11.43 32.23
CA PRO A 457 12.75 -11.73 32.43
C PRO A 457 12.23 -12.46 31.20
N ARG A 458 11.61 -13.63 31.41
CA ARG A 458 11.02 -14.40 30.30
C ARG A 458 10.04 -13.46 29.60
N ALA A 459 10.33 -13.16 28.32
CA ALA A 459 9.39 -12.42 27.50
C ALA A 459 8.04 -13.14 27.54
N PRO A 460 6.91 -12.40 27.59
CA PRO A 460 5.61 -13.01 27.47
C PRO A 460 5.61 -13.89 26.21
N ARG A 461 5.13 -15.13 26.36
CA ARG A 461 5.00 -16.06 25.23
C ARG A 461 3.87 -15.55 24.35
N VAL A 462 4.20 -14.67 23.43
CA VAL A 462 3.28 -14.22 22.38
C VAL A 462 3.12 -15.38 21.40
N ASP A 463 1.88 -15.66 21.03
CA ASP A 463 1.57 -16.66 20.00
C ASP A 463 2.23 -16.29 18.65
N PRO A 464 2.77 -17.26 17.88
CA PRO A 464 3.38 -16.99 16.58
C PRO A 464 2.51 -16.20 15.60
N ASP A 465 1.18 -16.41 15.56
CA ASP A 465 0.28 -15.71 14.64
C ASP A 465 0.09 -14.25 15.10
N THR A 466 -0.14 -14.05 16.40
CA THR A 466 -0.23 -12.69 16.98
C THR A 466 1.08 -11.92 16.77
N HIS A 467 2.22 -12.58 16.93
CA HIS A 467 3.53 -11.99 16.68
C HIS A 467 3.75 -11.66 15.19
N ALA A 468 3.23 -12.48 14.27
CA ALA A 468 3.26 -12.19 12.85
C ALA A 468 2.40 -10.96 12.50
N LEU A 469 1.20 -10.85 13.08
CA LEU A 469 0.33 -9.69 12.89
C LEU A 469 0.95 -8.41 13.45
N MET A 470 1.53 -8.46 14.66
CA MET A 470 2.29 -7.32 15.23
C MET A 470 3.44 -6.88 14.31
N SER A 471 4.16 -7.86 13.74
CA SER A 471 5.26 -7.56 12.83
C SER A 471 4.77 -6.97 11.51
N LEU A 472 3.67 -7.48 10.95
CA LEU A 472 3.04 -6.95 9.75
C LEU A 472 2.57 -5.50 9.98
N GLU A 473 1.88 -5.24 11.08
CA GLU A 473 1.43 -3.90 11.50
C GLU A 473 2.61 -2.93 11.60
N GLY A 474 3.70 -3.33 12.27
CA GLY A 474 4.91 -2.51 12.39
C GLY A 474 5.59 -2.22 11.04
N LEU A 475 5.63 -3.21 10.14
CA LEU A 475 6.20 -3.04 8.80
C LEU A 475 5.34 -2.13 7.92
N VAL A 476 4.02 -2.24 7.97
CA VAL A 476 3.10 -1.34 7.25
C VAL A 476 3.20 0.08 7.82
N LYS A 477 3.23 0.24 9.15
CA LYS A 477 3.45 1.54 9.81
C LYS A 477 4.78 2.17 9.40
N ARG A 478 5.84 1.37 9.26
CA ARG A 478 7.14 1.85 8.76
C ARG A 478 7.09 2.26 7.29
N LEU A 479 6.32 1.54 6.46
CA LEU A 479 6.14 1.84 5.04
C LEU A 479 5.40 3.17 4.83
N VAL A 480 4.34 3.44 5.60
CA VAL A 480 3.52 4.65 5.49
C VAL A 480 4.04 5.84 6.29
N GLY A 481 4.80 5.61 7.36
CA GLY A 481 5.04 6.61 8.40
C GLY A 481 5.60 7.93 7.87
N GLY A 482 4.83 9.01 7.97
CA GLY A 482 5.18 10.35 7.50
C GLY A 482 4.90 10.62 6.02
N LEU A 483 4.33 9.67 5.27
CA LEU A 483 3.93 9.85 3.88
C LEU A 483 2.48 10.30 3.72
N VAL A 484 1.60 9.86 4.63
CA VAL A 484 0.18 10.22 4.66
C VAL A 484 -0.11 10.81 6.05
N PRO A 485 -0.65 12.04 6.13
CA PRO A 485 -1.10 12.61 7.39
C PRO A 485 -2.16 11.72 8.04
N GLN A 486 -2.11 11.58 9.36
CA GLN A 486 -3.22 10.93 10.07
C GLN A 486 -4.47 11.81 9.96
N PRO A 487 -5.67 11.20 9.86
CA PRO A 487 -6.90 11.97 9.93
C PRO A 487 -6.90 12.80 11.22
N LEU A 488 -7.24 14.08 11.09
CA LEU A 488 -7.36 14.98 12.23
C LEU A 488 -8.45 14.44 13.15
N GLY A 489 -8.23 14.54 14.47
CA GLY A 489 -9.20 14.07 15.45
C GLY A 489 -10.58 14.75 15.30
N PRO A 490 -11.64 14.18 15.91
CA PRO A 490 -13.03 14.62 15.74
C PRO A 490 -13.30 16.09 16.12
N ASP A 491 -12.39 16.74 16.83
CA ASP A 491 -12.50 18.13 17.28
C ASP A 491 -12.09 19.19 16.24
N VAL A 492 -11.59 18.79 15.06
CA VAL A 492 -11.21 19.76 14.02
C VAL A 492 -12.39 20.04 13.10
N THR A 493 -12.71 21.32 12.93
CA THR A 493 -13.77 21.81 12.04
C THR A 493 -13.69 21.15 10.66
N PRO A 494 -14.82 20.67 10.10
CA PRO A 494 -14.81 19.95 8.83
C PRO A 494 -14.24 20.85 7.72
N ASP A 495 -13.11 20.42 7.17
CA ASP A 495 -12.48 21.09 6.04
C ASP A 495 -13.40 20.92 4.81
N PRO A 496 -13.68 21.99 4.04
CA PRO A 496 -14.41 21.89 2.77
C PRO A 496 -13.83 20.90 1.75
N ASN A 497 -12.58 20.43 1.90
CA ASN A 497 -11.96 19.41 1.03
C ASN A 497 -12.27 17.94 1.45
N ALA A 498 -13.55 17.61 1.60
CA ALA A 498 -14.04 16.29 2.05
C ALA A 498 -13.51 15.06 1.26
N THR A 499 -13.14 15.22 -0.02
CA THR A 499 -12.61 14.11 -0.83
C THR A 499 -11.17 13.74 -0.50
N GLU A 500 -10.39 14.67 0.06
CA GLU A 500 -9.02 14.44 0.52
C GLU A 500 -9.00 13.66 1.84
N HIS A 501 -10.06 13.78 2.64
CA HIS A 501 -10.28 12.97 3.82
C HIS A 501 -10.52 11.50 3.49
N LEU A 502 -11.21 11.19 2.38
CA LEU A 502 -11.59 9.81 2.05
C LEU A 502 -10.37 8.87 1.89
N ALA A 503 -9.29 9.32 1.28
CA ALA A 503 -8.09 8.50 1.12
C ALA A 503 -7.36 8.27 2.46
N ARG A 504 -7.38 9.26 3.36
CA ARG A 504 -6.80 9.14 4.71
C ARG A 504 -7.67 8.24 5.59
N GLU A 505 -8.98 8.39 5.51
CA GLU A 505 -9.98 7.56 6.19
C GLU A 505 -9.89 6.10 5.75
N ALA A 506 -9.87 5.82 4.43
CA ALA A 506 -9.76 4.45 3.93
C ALA A 506 -8.46 3.76 4.37
N LEU A 507 -7.35 4.50 4.45
CA LEU A 507 -6.09 3.98 4.97
C LEU A 507 -6.17 3.74 6.48
N HIS A 508 -6.82 4.65 7.21
CA HIS A 508 -7.03 4.53 8.64
C HIS A 508 -7.88 3.31 8.99
N GLU A 509 -9.03 3.14 8.33
CA GLU A 509 -9.92 1.97 8.48
C GLU A 509 -9.18 0.66 8.16
N ALA A 510 -8.34 0.64 7.11
CA ALA A 510 -7.54 -0.55 6.81
C ALA A 510 -6.53 -0.88 7.93
N LEU A 511 -5.87 0.13 8.51
CA LEU A 511 -4.93 -0.05 9.63
C LEU A 511 -5.65 -0.43 10.93
N GLU A 512 -6.85 0.08 11.16
CA GLU A 512 -7.74 -0.30 12.24
C GLU A 512 -8.15 -1.77 12.11
N ALA A 513 -8.64 -2.19 10.94
CA ALA A 513 -8.97 -3.60 10.68
C ALA A 513 -7.77 -4.55 10.88
N LEU A 514 -6.54 -4.12 10.55
CA LEU A 514 -5.32 -4.90 10.85
C LEU A 514 -5.04 -4.97 12.36
N THR A 515 -5.31 -3.90 13.09
CA THR A 515 -5.18 -3.85 14.55
C THR A 515 -6.24 -4.74 15.22
N SER A 516 -7.47 -4.70 14.73
CA SER A 516 -8.59 -5.54 15.14
C SER A 516 -8.28 -7.02 14.88
N LEU A 517 -7.68 -7.37 13.73
CA LEU A 517 -7.20 -8.73 13.45
C LEU A 517 -6.18 -9.22 14.48
N ARG A 518 -5.28 -8.34 14.92
CA ARG A 518 -4.29 -8.66 15.96
C ARG A 518 -4.95 -8.89 17.32
N ILE A 519 -5.93 -8.06 17.71
CA ILE A 519 -6.66 -8.21 18.97
C ILE A 519 -7.42 -9.54 18.98
N VAL A 520 -8.15 -9.83 17.90
CA VAL A 520 -8.84 -11.10 17.69
C VAL A 520 -7.86 -12.28 17.75
N SER A 521 -6.74 -12.22 17.02
CA SER A 521 -5.72 -13.27 17.09
C SER A 521 -5.21 -13.49 18.51
N ALA A 522 -4.99 -12.42 19.29
CA ALA A 522 -4.54 -12.54 20.67
C ALA A 522 -5.59 -13.19 21.58
N SER A 523 -6.89 -12.93 21.37
CA SER A 523 -7.97 -13.50 22.19
C SER A 523 -8.20 -15.01 21.93
N MET A 524 -7.78 -15.49 20.76
CA MET A 524 -7.95 -16.89 20.35
C MET A 524 -6.95 -17.85 21.00
N HIS A 525 -6.00 -17.31 21.77
CA HIS A 525 -4.99 -18.08 22.48
C HIS A 525 -5.18 -17.95 23.99
N GLY A 526 -5.08 -19.06 24.71
CA GLY A 526 -5.16 -19.09 26.16
C GLY A 526 -6.26 -20.01 26.71
N PRO A 527 -6.40 -20.09 28.04
CA PRO A 527 -7.47 -20.87 28.65
C PRO A 527 -8.82 -20.24 28.31
N ASN A 528 -9.79 -21.08 27.94
CA ASN A 528 -11.17 -20.67 27.61
C ASN A 528 -11.29 -19.72 26.41
N ALA A 529 -10.33 -19.73 25.48
CA ALA A 529 -10.37 -18.89 24.29
C ALA A 529 -11.66 -19.10 23.46
N SER A 530 -12.06 -20.35 23.25
CA SER A 530 -13.30 -20.73 22.56
C SER A 530 -14.55 -20.14 23.21
N ALA A 531 -14.68 -20.27 24.53
CA ALA A 531 -15.80 -19.74 25.30
C ALA A 531 -15.84 -18.20 25.31
N ARG A 532 -14.67 -17.55 25.45
CA ARG A 532 -14.56 -16.08 25.42
C ARG A 532 -14.93 -15.52 24.06
N THR A 533 -14.43 -16.10 22.97
CA THR A 533 -14.80 -15.72 21.60
C THR A 533 -16.29 -15.94 21.34
N LEU A 534 -16.86 -17.07 21.79
CA LEU A 534 -18.29 -17.33 21.66
C LEU A 534 -19.14 -16.29 22.41
N ALA A 535 -18.72 -15.88 23.61
CA ALA A 535 -19.42 -14.87 24.39
C ALA A 535 -19.40 -13.49 23.70
N SER A 536 -18.23 -13.08 23.21
CA SER A 536 -18.05 -11.84 22.44
C SER A 536 -18.93 -11.79 21.19
N LEU A 537 -18.93 -12.85 20.37
CA LEU A 537 -19.76 -12.90 19.17
C LEU A 537 -21.27 -12.90 19.48
N ARG A 538 -21.69 -13.44 20.63
CA ARG A 538 -23.09 -13.35 21.09
C ARG A 538 -23.46 -11.93 21.49
N ARG A 539 -22.57 -11.22 22.18
CA ARG A 539 -22.79 -9.81 22.53
C ARG A 539 -22.98 -8.95 21.29
N ILE A 540 -22.13 -9.11 20.28
CA ILE A 540 -22.27 -8.42 18.98
C ILE A 540 -23.58 -8.78 18.29
N ARG A 541 -23.96 -10.06 18.27
CA ARG A 541 -25.23 -10.49 17.67
C ARG A 541 -26.44 -9.87 18.38
N ASP A 542 -26.39 -9.83 19.70
CA ASP A 542 -27.50 -9.44 20.56
C ASP A 542 -27.47 -7.94 20.94
N ASP A 543 -26.49 -7.18 20.41
CA ASP A 543 -26.27 -5.75 20.67
C ASP A 543 -26.13 -5.44 22.18
N ILE A 544 -25.25 -6.21 22.86
CA ILE A 544 -25.02 -6.12 24.31
C ILE A 544 -23.65 -5.49 24.59
N ASP A 545 -23.64 -4.35 25.27
CA ASP A 545 -22.40 -3.68 25.69
C ASP A 545 -21.74 -4.33 26.91
N ASP A 546 -20.43 -4.59 26.83
CA ASP A 546 -19.60 -5.05 27.96
C ASP A 546 -18.27 -4.28 27.98
N LEU A 547 -18.17 -3.27 28.84
CA LEU A 547 -16.99 -2.39 28.95
C LEU A 547 -15.67 -3.14 29.19
N ALA A 548 -15.70 -4.36 29.77
CA ALA A 548 -14.50 -5.14 30.00
C ALA A 548 -13.96 -5.80 28.72
N GLU A 549 -14.83 -6.01 27.73
CA GLU A 549 -14.53 -6.71 26.48
C GLU A 549 -14.86 -5.88 25.22
N GLU A 550 -15.22 -4.60 25.40
CA GLU A 550 -15.55 -3.65 24.32
C GLU A 550 -14.48 -3.66 23.21
N ALA A 551 -13.20 -3.57 23.59
CA ALA A 551 -12.11 -3.61 22.61
C ALA A 551 -12.01 -4.91 21.79
N LEU A 552 -12.50 -6.04 22.33
CA LEU A 552 -12.58 -7.30 21.58
C LEU A 552 -13.83 -7.33 20.71
N ASP A 553 -14.95 -6.82 21.22
CA ASP A 553 -16.21 -6.76 20.50
C ASP A 553 -16.08 -5.82 19.29
N ASP A 554 -15.55 -4.61 19.46
CA ASP A 554 -15.18 -3.66 18.39
C ASP A 554 -14.27 -4.32 17.36
N ALA A 555 -13.25 -5.05 17.83
CA ALA A 555 -12.30 -5.71 16.94
C ALA A 555 -12.97 -6.79 16.06
N TRP A 556 -14.01 -7.45 16.54
CA TRP A 556 -14.78 -8.38 15.72
C TRP A 556 -15.70 -7.66 14.74
N GLU A 557 -16.21 -6.47 15.06
CA GLU A 557 -17.04 -5.66 14.18
C GLU A 557 -16.23 -5.04 13.03
N ASP A 558 -15.09 -4.44 13.33
CA ASP A 558 -14.21 -3.78 12.34
C ASP A 558 -13.64 -4.72 11.29
N LEU A 559 -13.52 -6.01 11.63
CA LEU A 559 -13.02 -7.00 10.70
C LEU A 559 -14.02 -7.26 9.58
N PRO A 560 -13.54 -7.46 8.33
CA PRO A 560 -14.43 -7.86 7.27
C PRO A 560 -15.10 -9.20 7.54
N ALA A 561 -16.39 -9.33 7.27
CA ALA A 561 -17.19 -10.51 7.63
C ALA A 561 -16.55 -11.82 7.12
N ILE A 562 -16.01 -11.82 5.91
CA ILE A 562 -15.35 -12.99 5.32
C ILE A 562 -14.06 -13.35 6.06
N THR A 563 -13.31 -12.36 6.52
CA THR A 563 -12.10 -12.59 7.34
C THR A 563 -12.50 -13.22 8.67
N VAL A 564 -13.56 -12.73 9.32
CA VAL A 564 -14.13 -13.33 10.54
C VAL A 564 -14.50 -14.80 10.31
N PHE A 565 -15.24 -15.10 9.23
CA PHE A 565 -15.67 -16.47 8.91
C PHE A 565 -14.49 -17.39 8.61
N ALA A 566 -13.48 -16.92 7.88
CA ALA A 566 -12.30 -17.70 7.56
C ALA A 566 -11.52 -18.08 8.84
N ILE A 567 -11.31 -17.12 9.74
CA ILE A 567 -10.57 -17.32 10.99
C ILE A 567 -11.30 -18.30 11.93
N LEU A 568 -12.62 -18.14 12.09
CA LEU A 568 -13.43 -19.01 12.94
C LEU A 568 -13.56 -20.42 12.36
N SER A 569 -13.75 -20.54 11.03
CA SER A 569 -13.76 -21.82 10.32
C SER A 569 -12.43 -22.56 10.48
N ARG A 570 -11.30 -21.85 10.41
CA ARG A 570 -9.97 -22.40 10.68
C ARG A 570 -9.85 -22.95 12.10
N GLN A 571 -10.24 -22.19 13.12
CA GLN A 571 -10.17 -22.69 14.50
C GLN A 571 -11.08 -23.86 14.77
N ALA A 572 -12.31 -23.82 14.24
CA ALA A 572 -13.23 -24.93 14.34
C ALA A 572 -12.59 -26.19 13.75
N ASN A 573 -12.02 -26.11 12.54
CA ASN A 573 -11.32 -27.24 11.91
C ASN A 573 -10.11 -27.73 12.73
N LEU A 574 -9.35 -26.84 13.36
CA LEU A 574 -8.25 -27.23 14.25
C LEU A 574 -8.76 -28.00 15.47
N ALA A 575 -9.79 -27.50 16.16
CA ALA A 575 -10.40 -28.19 17.29
C ALA A 575 -10.99 -29.54 16.86
N LEU A 576 -11.68 -29.61 15.73
CA LEU A 576 -12.23 -30.84 15.14
C LEU A 576 -11.14 -31.89 14.85
N SER A 577 -9.95 -31.46 14.43
CA SER A 577 -8.82 -32.37 14.17
C SER A 577 -8.21 -33.01 15.43
N THR A 578 -8.49 -32.47 16.62
CA THR A 578 -7.96 -33.02 17.88
C THR A 578 -8.79 -34.19 18.42
N LEU A 579 -10.02 -34.36 17.93
CA LEU A 579 -10.95 -35.37 18.45
C LEU A 579 -10.39 -36.80 18.29
N PRO A 580 -10.53 -37.67 19.32
CA PRO A 580 -9.87 -38.98 19.38
C PRO A 580 -10.29 -39.94 18.25
N PHE A 581 -11.52 -39.80 17.73
CA PHE A 581 -12.00 -40.56 16.57
C PHE A 581 -11.18 -40.32 15.29
N SER A 582 -10.45 -39.21 15.22
CA SER A 582 -9.52 -38.94 14.12
C SER A 582 -8.33 -39.90 14.09
N ARG A 583 -8.03 -40.61 15.19
CA ARG A 583 -6.80 -41.42 15.32
C ARG A 583 -7.06 -42.92 15.34
N THR A 584 -8.26 -43.36 15.70
CA THR A 584 -8.57 -44.78 15.98
C THR A 584 -9.14 -45.55 14.79
N SER A 585 -9.14 -44.99 13.57
CA SER A 585 -9.35 -45.80 12.37
C SER A 585 -8.10 -46.64 12.08
N ASP A 586 -7.88 -47.66 12.90
CA ASP A 586 -6.92 -48.73 12.67
C ASP A 586 -7.27 -49.44 11.36
N GLN A 587 -6.57 -49.03 10.30
CA GLN A 587 -5.98 -49.74 9.14
C GLN A 587 -6.65 -50.97 8.49
N SER A 588 -7.71 -51.58 9.03
CA SER A 588 -8.27 -52.84 8.52
C SER A 588 -9.64 -52.75 7.85
N SER A 589 -10.27 -51.56 7.82
CA SER A 589 -11.55 -51.34 7.14
C SER A 589 -11.38 -50.45 5.92
N GLU A 590 -10.95 -51.04 4.80
CA GLU A 590 -10.87 -50.41 3.46
C GLU A 590 -12.21 -49.84 2.93
N LYS A 591 -13.33 -50.01 3.64
CA LYS A 591 -14.67 -49.71 3.10
C LYS A 591 -15.32 -48.41 3.58
N HIS A 592 -14.71 -47.64 4.48
CA HIS A 592 -15.29 -46.36 4.91
C HIS A 592 -14.32 -45.17 4.86
N PRO A 593 -13.92 -44.71 3.66
CA PRO A 593 -13.12 -43.49 3.48
C PRO A 593 -13.80 -42.19 3.93
N ASN A 594 -15.07 -42.20 4.35
CA ASN A 594 -15.87 -40.98 4.52
C ASN A 594 -16.08 -40.55 5.99
N GLY A 595 -15.36 -41.10 6.96
CA GLY A 595 -15.59 -40.79 8.38
C GLY A 595 -15.08 -39.40 8.80
N LEU A 596 -13.84 -39.08 8.46
CA LEU A 596 -13.14 -37.85 8.87
C LEU A 596 -13.61 -36.62 8.07
N ASP A 597 -13.90 -36.81 6.79
CA ASP A 597 -14.43 -35.76 5.91
C ASP A 597 -15.81 -35.25 6.37
N LYS A 598 -16.53 -36.04 7.18
CA LYS A 598 -17.80 -35.62 7.78
C LYS A 598 -17.65 -34.65 8.94
N LEU A 599 -16.49 -34.48 9.55
CA LEU A 599 -16.35 -33.49 10.64
C LEU A 599 -15.67 -32.21 10.16
N LYS A 600 -14.94 -32.24 9.04
CA LYS A 600 -14.31 -31.05 8.46
C LYS A 600 -15.36 -30.06 7.95
N LEU A 601 -15.21 -28.79 8.31
CA LEU A 601 -15.91 -27.67 7.69
C LEU A 601 -15.23 -27.35 6.37
N ARG A 602 -15.98 -27.48 5.27
CA ARG A 602 -15.53 -27.08 3.94
C ARG A 602 -15.44 -25.57 3.84
N THR A 603 -14.49 -25.06 3.07
CA THR A 603 -14.41 -23.62 2.79
C THR A 603 -15.54 -23.22 1.84
N ALA A 604 -15.89 -21.93 1.81
CA ALA A 604 -16.90 -21.44 0.86
C ALA A 604 -16.54 -21.72 -0.60
N ALA A 605 -15.24 -21.66 -0.95
CA ALA A 605 -14.75 -22.05 -2.26
C ALA A 605 -15.04 -23.52 -2.58
N ASP A 606 -14.82 -24.43 -1.61
CA ASP A 606 -15.12 -25.85 -1.77
C ASP A 606 -16.63 -26.11 -1.92
N VAL A 607 -17.47 -25.38 -1.18
CA VAL A 607 -18.93 -25.49 -1.27
C VAL A 607 -19.42 -25.09 -2.67
N TRP A 608 -18.81 -24.07 -3.28
CA TRP A 608 -19.13 -23.63 -4.63
C TRP A 608 -18.38 -24.37 -5.74
N ASN A 609 -17.47 -25.29 -5.40
CA ASN A 609 -16.53 -25.93 -6.32
C ASN A 609 -15.71 -24.92 -7.13
N TRP A 610 -15.32 -23.81 -6.51
CA TRP A 610 -14.50 -22.77 -7.14
C TRP A 610 -13.02 -23.06 -6.93
N PRO A 611 -12.17 -22.87 -7.96
CA PRO A 611 -10.74 -22.88 -7.75
C PRO A 611 -10.33 -21.71 -6.85
N LYS A 612 -9.30 -21.91 -6.01
CA LYS A 612 -8.82 -20.89 -5.06
C LYS A 612 -8.58 -19.52 -5.71
N GLY A 613 -7.98 -19.49 -6.91
CA GLY A 613 -7.73 -18.25 -7.63
C GLY A 613 -8.98 -17.53 -8.15
N GLU A 614 -10.10 -18.23 -8.34
CA GLU A 614 -11.39 -17.61 -8.66
C GLU A 614 -12.04 -17.01 -7.41
N TYR A 615 -12.02 -17.75 -6.30
CA TYR A 615 -12.46 -17.23 -5.01
C TYR A 615 -11.67 -15.98 -4.58
N GLU A 616 -10.34 -16.01 -4.69
CA GLU A 616 -9.49 -14.86 -4.39
C GLU A 616 -9.84 -13.63 -5.25
N ARG A 617 -10.16 -13.84 -6.54
CA ARG A 617 -10.47 -12.75 -7.48
C ARG A 617 -11.86 -12.16 -7.28
N GLN A 618 -12.84 -12.98 -6.97
CA GLN A 618 -14.23 -12.52 -6.85
C GLN A 618 -14.57 -12.04 -5.44
N VAL A 619 -14.08 -12.77 -4.44
CA VAL A 619 -14.48 -12.60 -3.03
C VAL A 619 -13.41 -11.83 -2.25
N LEU A 620 -12.12 -12.09 -2.51
CA LEU A 620 -11.01 -11.48 -1.78
C LEU A 620 -10.24 -10.44 -2.60
N SER A 621 -10.88 -9.78 -3.56
CA SER A 621 -10.22 -8.75 -4.38
C SER A 621 -9.91 -7.46 -3.61
N GLY A 622 -10.64 -7.20 -2.52
CA GLY A 622 -10.45 -6.05 -1.63
C GLY A 622 -11.47 -6.02 -0.49
N PHE A 623 -11.34 -5.04 0.41
CA PHE A 623 -12.25 -4.86 1.56
C PHE A 623 -13.72 -4.77 1.15
N GLY A 624 -14.06 -3.91 0.18
CA GLY A 624 -15.45 -3.71 -0.25
C GLY A 624 -16.09 -4.98 -0.84
N ALA A 625 -15.37 -5.68 -1.72
CA ALA A 625 -15.84 -6.95 -2.27
C ALA A 625 -16.03 -8.00 -1.16
N ALA A 626 -15.12 -8.08 -0.20
CA ALA A 626 -15.24 -9.03 0.89
C ALA A 626 -16.47 -8.76 1.77
N GLU A 627 -16.79 -7.49 2.06
CA GLU A 627 -18.02 -7.13 2.77
C GLU A 627 -19.28 -7.51 1.99
N GLU A 628 -19.35 -7.16 0.69
CA GLU A 628 -20.50 -7.46 -0.16
C GLU A 628 -20.80 -8.96 -0.28
N TRP A 629 -19.75 -9.79 -0.26
CA TRP A 629 -19.87 -11.24 -0.36
C TRP A 629 -20.17 -11.92 0.99
N GLY A 630 -20.07 -11.21 2.12
CA GLY A 630 -20.24 -11.77 3.47
C GLY A 630 -21.53 -12.57 3.62
N ARG A 631 -22.68 -12.02 3.20
CA ARG A 631 -23.97 -12.71 3.29
C ARG A 631 -24.03 -14.00 2.46
N ARG A 632 -23.45 -14.01 1.26
CA ARG A 632 -23.44 -15.20 0.38
C ARG A 632 -22.54 -16.29 0.94
N VAL A 633 -21.37 -15.91 1.45
CA VAL A 633 -20.45 -16.82 2.15
C VAL A 633 -21.13 -17.40 3.39
N ALA A 634 -21.86 -16.58 4.16
CA ALA A 634 -22.61 -17.04 5.32
C ALA A 634 -23.67 -18.09 4.96
N GLN A 635 -24.40 -17.87 3.86
CA GLN A 635 -25.36 -18.84 3.34
C GLN A 635 -24.71 -20.16 2.91
N ALA A 636 -23.50 -20.11 2.32
CA ALA A 636 -22.75 -21.31 1.94
C ALA A 636 -22.29 -22.11 3.17
N TYR A 637 -21.82 -21.43 4.22
CA TYR A 637 -21.42 -22.08 5.47
C TYR A 637 -22.58 -22.64 6.28
N LYS A 638 -23.81 -22.12 6.09
CA LYS A 638 -24.96 -22.50 6.93
C LYS A 638 -25.13 -24.02 7.05
N GLY A 639 -25.24 -24.70 5.91
CA GLY A 639 -25.46 -26.14 5.88
C GLY A 639 -24.28 -26.93 6.45
N GLU A 640 -23.06 -26.44 6.29
CA GLU A 640 -21.86 -27.09 6.84
C GLU A 640 -21.80 -26.99 8.37
N VAL A 641 -22.10 -25.82 8.93
CA VAL A 641 -22.11 -25.61 10.39
C VAL A 641 -23.20 -26.44 11.05
N GLU A 642 -24.43 -26.43 10.52
CA GLU A 642 -25.54 -27.24 11.05
C GLU A 642 -25.22 -28.74 10.99
N ARG A 643 -24.61 -29.20 9.89
CA ARG A 643 -24.16 -30.58 9.70
C ARG A 643 -23.13 -30.98 10.74
N VAL A 644 -22.07 -30.18 10.93
CA VAL A 644 -20.99 -30.50 11.88
C VAL A 644 -21.48 -30.44 13.32
N LEU A 645 -22.31 -29.46 13.69
CA LEU A 645 -22.92 -29.40 15.03
C LEU A 645 -23.82 -30.60 15.30
N GLY A 646 -24.58 -31.07 14.30
CA GLY A 646 -25.40 -32.28 14.42
C GLY A 646 -24.57 -33.54 14.68
N GLU A 647 -23.42 -33.68 14.02
CA GLU A 647 -22.50 -34.81 14.27
C GLU A 647 -21.81 -34.70 15.64
N LEU A 648 -21.38 -33.51 16.04
CA LEU A 648 -20.82 -33.29 17.39
C LEU A 648 -21.85 -33.59 18.50
N ALA A 649 -23.13 -33.28 18.30
CA ALA A 649 -24.19 -33.59 19.24
C ALA A 649 -24.43 -35.11 19.38
N LYS A 650 -24.33 -35.86 18.27
CA LYS A 650 -24.38 -37.33 18.30
C LYS A 650 -23.19 -37.91 19.06
N LEU A 651 -22.00 -37.34 18.88
CA LEU A 651 -20.80 -37.76 19.61
C LEU A 651 -20.91 -37.48 21.11
N ALA A 652 -21.45 -36.31 21.47
CA ALA A 652 -21.66 -35.94 22.88
C ALA A 652 -22.72 -36.82 23.57
N SER A 653 -23.74 -37.29 22.85
CA SER A 653 -24.81 -38.14 23.41
C SER A 653 -24.50 -39.64 23.36
N GLY A 654 -23.73 -40.11 22.38
CA GLY A 654 -23.47 -41.53 22.15
C GLY A 654 -22.51 -42.21 23.13
N SER A 655 -21.71 -41.45 23.88
CA SER A 655 -20.67 -42.04 24.75
C SER A 655 -21.17 -42.45 26.14
N GLY A 656 -22.37 -42.02 26.57
CA GLY A 656 -22.89 -42.23 27.93
C GLY A 656 -22.09 -41.53 29.05
N GLU A 657 -20.90 -41.00 28.73
CA GLU A 657 -20.04 -40.22 29.59
C GLU A 657 -20.16 -38.72 29.27
N LYS A 658 -19.70 -37.87 30.19
CA LYS A 658 -19.68 -36.42 29.93
C LYS A 658 -18.78 -36.15 28.71
N PRO A 659 -19.19 -35.28 27.77
CA PRO A 659 -18.40 -34.98 26.58
C PRO A 659 -17.01 -34.51 27.00
N GLY A 660 -15.99 -35.05 26.34
CA GLY A 660 -14.60 -34.68 26.58
C GLY A 660 -14.38 -33.18 26.37
N LYS A 661 -13.37 -32.62 27.03
CA LYS A 661 -13.01 -31.20 26.90
C LYS A 661 -12.79 -30.80 25.44
N GLU A 662 -12.12 -31.65 24.66
CA GLU A 662 -11.85 -31.43 23.22
C GLU A 662 -13.16 -31.37 22.39
N THR A 663 -14.13 -32.21 22.72
CA THR A 663 -15.47 -32.18 22.08
C THR A 663 -16.20 -30.87 22.40
N MET A 664 -16.15 -30.43 23.66
CA MET A 664 -16.74 -29.15 24.06
C MET A 664 -16.09 -27.96 23.36
N GLU A 665 -14.75 -27.96 23.26
CA GLU A 665 -14.00 -26.92 22.55
C GLU A 665 -14.35 -26.89 21.05
N ALA A 666 -14.45 -28.05 20.39
CA ALA A 666 -14.90 -28.14 19.00
C ALA A 666 -16.34 -27.63 18.80
N VAL A 667 -17.24 -27.92 19.74
CA VAL A 667 -18.62 -27.40 19.74
C VAL A 667 -18.61 -25.88 19.89
N GLU A 668 -17.81 -25.33 20.80
CA GLU A 668 -17.73 -23.88 21.04
C GLU A 668 -17.18 -23.11 19.83
N TRP A 669 -16.11 -23.60 19.19
CA TRP A 669 -15.59 -22.96 17.97
C TRP A 669 -16.57 -23.05 16.80
N THR A 670 -17.22 -24.21 16.62
CA THR A 670 -18.22 -24.38 15.55
C THR A 670 -19.45 -23.49 15.80
N ARG A 671 -19.88 -23.35 17.07
CA ARG A 671 -20.95 -22.41 17.46
C ARG A 671 -20.53 -20.96 17.28
N SER A 672 -19.28 -20.62 17.58
CA SER A 672 -18.74 -19.27 17.38
C SER A 672 -18.86 -18.87 15.91
N LEU A 673 -18.48 -19.77 14.99
CA LEU A 673 -18.71 -19.55 13.57
C LEU A 673 -20.21 -19.36 13.27
N GLY A 674 -21.10 -20.23 13.75
CA GLY A 674 -22.55 -20.08 13.57
C GLY A 674 -23.12 -18.73 14.03
N VAL A 675 -22.72 -18.28 15.23
CA VAL A 675 -23.13 -16.98 15.79
C VAL A 675 -22.58 -15.81 14.95
N ALA A 676 -21.32 -15.88 14.50
CA ALA A 676 -20.75 -14.86 13.63
C ALA A 676 -21.49 -14.76 12.28
N LEU A 677 -21.87 -15.89 11.68
CA LEU A 677 -22.64 -15.93 10.43
C LEU A 677 -24.04 -15.32 10.61
N GLU A 678 -24.64 -15.46 11.80
CA GLU A 678 -25.89 -14.79 12.16
C GLU A 678 -25.70 -13.28 12.34
N ALA A 679 -24.75 -12.87 13.18
CA ALA A 679 -24.48 -11.47 13.51
C ALA A 679 -24.07 -10.64 12.27
N ARG A 680 -23.13 -11.17 11.48
CA ARG A 680 -22.54 -10.45 10.34
C ARG A 680 -23.22 -10.76 9.01
N GLY A 681 -23.75 -11.96 8.85
CA GLY A 681 -24.40 -12.40 7.61
C GLY A 681 -25.93 -12.25 7.60
N GLY A 682 -26.55 -12.03 8.75
CA GLY A 682 -28.01 -11.98 8.88
C GLY A 682 -28.70 -13.32 8.60
N ILE A 683 -27.96 -14.44 8.74
CA ILE A 683 -28.47 -15.79 8.48
C ILE A 683 -28.79 -16.48 9.80
N LYS A 684 -30.08 -16.72 10.07
CA LYS A 684 -30.50 -17.43 11.28
C LYS A 684 -30.15 -18.91 11.20
N PHE A 685 -29.58 -19.43 12.29
CA PHE A 685 -29.25 -20.84 12.48
C PHE A 685 -30.29 -21.50 13.36
N GLY A 686 -30.69 -22.72 13.01
CA GLY A 686 -31.42 -23.58 13.93
C GLY A 686 -30.47 -24.09 15.01
N MET A 687 -30.13 -23.24 15.99
CA MET A 687 -29.37 -23.71 17.15
C MET A 687 -30.33 -24.50 18.04
N ALA A 688 -30.35 -25.83 17.82
CA ALA A 688 -31.01 -26.80 18.68
C ALA A 688 -30.26 -26.97 20.00
#